data_AF-A0A2E2K3X7-F1
#
_entry.id   AF-A0A2E2K3X7-F1
#
_cell.length_a   1.000
_cell.length_b   1.000
_cell.length_c   1.000
_cell.angle_alpha   90.00
_cell.angle_beta   90.00
_cell.angle_gamma   90.00
#
_symmetry.space_group_name_H-M   'P 1'
#
loop_
_entity.id
_entity.type
_entity.pdbx_description
1 polymer ?
#
loop_
_entity_poly.entity_id
_entity_poly.type
_entity_poly.pdbx_seq_one_letter_code
_entity_poly.pdbx_strand_id
1 'polypeptide(L)'
;MIWPIVFAASGWLGFKAWLQLQPEDFRQQVNELSTSDFWRHIWQQAFPTMKPDIASWQRRDYPGRGRSPWVFRTSLDGQPRMLNLSIAPDYWLSYSLERMSPYQLWKGDLRLDGPVFDGGQGGEPYSSGIAYLRQLHTDQWWMRKTNAEWQPAQPKFLSYSLIDDGAELHLNYRLISDVGEAQIQEMPQVNLSSDAPVFSRRLTLVEKSQGVDVRIVGSQLAGTDGQVLSEGKSHDIPIRLDRVPAPIVAATDNAEPGSKGGQAIEQSDCLSCHSEHERIVGPSWSDIAQRFKNGRRSRADLIGKIIYGGRGEWGETPMPAHLDLSETQAAEMLKHILSFTGNEGALPADVLELRKQFSHTYDAIPVNKPAGLHPAMSVQSLLTNGFTPAVGGMALDNTGSLYIATWDRDGAVYRIQDWATGQPSVARVAEGLHEPLGLAIVDQRLFVMQKQELTELIDTNTDGFFDTYKNLSDAWEATPNFHEFGFGLVSHEGYLYGGLSVCVELGGKSCKLQVADRGSIFRVDSRSGKLEILAKGLRTPNGIGVSTEGQIWVTDNQGDWLPASKLVNVVGGEHFGFGGAERVKAPALWLPQNEIGNSPTQPLVLGRGPYKGQLLFGDIYNGGIKRAYLEKVAGEWQGAAFHFSDGLAAPVNRLMETEEGLLAGQIGSSGNWGEADKPWFGLQLLRWSENTAFEPLTVNATPHGFKATFSKPLHGEVTAEAIVSDVSQWFYYPSPLYGGPKYGLESLAADNIRLSQDRRTVEFDTPLRKTNHVIYIRFNPELRSQDGETLWVNEAWYTLNNLPATEQEHSSTAPDNTLSQAERDEGWQLLFDGKTFTGWRNHLSDAGEAVTGWEIDNGTLKMVRDTSFLKFVINILNPFTDRPLRDLMTVEQFKSFELSLEWKISEGGNSGIFYLLPPSDKRLPWDNGLEMQVLDNQRHGDGKLAKRRAGELYDLAGRDVDATRPVGKWNHARIRVQGDHIQHWLNGTKMVDIQRSGDDWQRRLAESKFSGNAQHGQAVQGHILLQDHGDVVWYKNIKIKQLPGDD
;
A
#
# COMPACT_ATOMS: atom_id res chain seq x y z
N MET A 1 7.48 23.86 -48.79
CA MET A 1 6.46 23.70 -47.73
C MET A 1 5.12 23.15 -48.25
N ILE A 2 5.06 22.41 -49.38
CA ILE A 2 3.80 21.85 -49.94
C ILE A 2 3.86 20.32 -50.12
N TRP A 3 5.05 19.74 -50.25
CA TRP A 3 5.25 18.29 -50.40
C TRP A 3 4.90 17.40 -49.17
N PRO A 4 5.08 17.83 -47.90
CA PRO A 4 4.73 16.99 -46.74
C PRO A 4 3.21 16.84 -46.54
N ILE A 5 2.44 17.82 -46.97
CA ILE A 5 0.98 17.88 -46.75
C ILE A 5 0.24 16.94 -47.71
N VAL A 6 0.74 16.78 -48.94
CA VAL A 6 0.14 15.89 -49.95
C VAL A 6 0.40 14.42 -49.63
N PHE A 7 1.57 14.08 -49.08
CA PHE A 7 1.88 12.72 -48.62
C PHE A 7 1.07 12.31 -47.38
N ALA A 8 0.84 13.26 -46.44
CA ALA A 8 0.00 13.03 -45.28
C ALA A 8 -1.48 12.82 -45.63
N ALA A 9 -2.02 13.58 -46.60
CA ALA A 9 -3.43 13.46 -47.00
C ALA A 9 -3.74 12.18 -47.80
N SER A 10 -2.84 11.78 -48.71
CA SER A 10 -2.98 10.54 -49.49
C SER A 10 -2.70 9.29 -48.64
N GLY A 11 -1.77 9.38 -47.68
CA GLY A 11 -1.56 8.37 -46.65
C GLY A 11 -2.75 8.23 -45.69
N TRP A 12 -3.38 9.34 -45.27
CA TRP A 12 -4.52 9.32 -44.35
C TRP A 12 -5.80 8.74 -44.97
N LEU A 13 -6.10 9.06 -46.24
CA LEU A 13 -7.23 8.48 -46.95
C LEU A 13 -7.02 6.98 -47.21
N GLY A 14 -5.81 6.58 -47.62
CA GLY A 14 -5.44 5.17 -47.74
C GLY A 14 -5.51 4.43 -46.40
N PHE A 15 -5.06 5.08 -45.32
CA PHE A 15 -5.17 4.57 -43.96
C PHE A 15 -6.62 4.44 -43.52
N LYS A 16 -7.50 5.43 -43.74
CA LYS A 16 -8.93 5.32 -43.39
C LYS A 16 -9.64 4.23 -44.20
N ALA A 17 -9.25 4.03 -45.46
CA ALA A 17 -9.77 2.93 -46.28
C ALA A 17 -9.27 1.56 -45.81
N TRP A 18 -7.99 1.44 -45.46
CA TRP A 18 -7.43 0.24 -44.82
C TRP A 18 -8.03 -0.02 -43.44
N LEU A 19 -8.23 1.03 -42.65
CA LEU A 19 -8.82 1.00 -41.32
C LEU A 19 -10.25 0.48 -41.40
N GLN A 20 -11.04 0.88 -42.40
CA GLN A 20 -12.39 0.35 -42.62
C GLN A 20 -12.42 -1.18 -42.85
N LEU A 21 -11.32 -1.77 -43.29
CA LEU A 21 -11.15 -3.22 -43.49
C LEU A 21 -10.65 -3.95 -42.23
N GLN A 22 -10.33 -3.23 -41.14
CA GLN A 22 -9.87 -3.81 -39.88
C GLN A 22 -11.04 -4.21 -38.97
N PRO A 23 -10.80 -5.12 -37.99
CA PRO A 23 -11.77 -5.48 -36.95
C PRO A 23 -12.41 -4.26 -36.26
N GLU A 24 -13.68 -4.38 -35.87
CA GLU A 24 -14.50 -3.28 -35.37
C GLU A 24 -13.96 -2.64 -34.07
N ASP A 25 -13.39 -3.46 -33.20
CA ASP A 25 -12.73 -3.03 -31.97
C ASP A 25 -11.47 -2.21 -32.26
N PHE A 26 -10.64 -2.62 -33.22
CA PHE A 26 -9.47 -1.86 -33.66
C PHE A 26 -9.86 -0.53 -34.30
N ARG A 27 -10.94 -0.51 -35.10
CA ARG A 27 -11.47 0.72 -35.71
C ARG A 27 -11.96 1.72 -34.68
N GLN A 28 -12.62 1.27 -33.62
CA GLN A 28 -13.05 2.15 -32.52
C GLN A 28 -11.85 2.78 -31.82
N GLN A 29 -10.84 1.98 -31.46
CA GLN A 29 -9.64 2.47 -30.78
C GLN A 29 -8.90 3.54 -31.60
N VAL A 30 -8.74 3.33 -32.91
CA VAL A 30 -8.07 4.30 -33.79
C VAL A 30 -8.91 5.58 -33.97
N ASN A 31 -10.23 5.49 -33.94
CA ASN A 31 -11.11 6.66 -34.07
C ASN A 31 -11.18 7.50 -32.78
N GLU A 32 -10.79 6.96 -31.63
CA GLU A 32 -10.67 7.67 -30.36
C GLU A 32 -9.39 8.53 -30.29
N LEU A 33 -8.37 8.20 -31.08
CA LEU A 33 -7.14 8.99 -31.16
C LEU A 33 -7.36 10.25 -31.99
N SER A 34 -6.87 11.40 -31.49
CA SER A 34 -6.80 12.60 -32.30
C SER A 34 -5.82 12.37 -33.47
N THR A 35 -6.00 13.10 -34.58
CA THR A 35 -5.09 13.01 -35.73
C THR A 35 -3.62 13.25 -35.33
N SER A 36 -3.36 14.12 -34.35
CA SER A 36 -2.02 14.36 -33.79
C SER A 36 -1.50 13.18 -32.98
N ASP A 37 -2.35 12.51 -32.19
CA ASP A 37 -1.95 11.36 -31.37
C ASP A 37 -1.64 10.16 -32.24
N PHE A 38 -2.45 9.95 -33.28
CA PHE A 38 -2.22 8.91 -34.27
C PHE A 38 -0.85 9.08 -34.95
N TRP A 39 -0.54 10.27 -35.49
CA TRP A 39 0.75 10.50 -36.15
C TRP A 39 1.93 10.46 -35.20
N ARG A 40 1.75 10.85 -33.93
CA ARG A 40 2.76 10.70 -32.87
C ARG A 40 3.06 9.22 -32.59
N HIS A 41 2.03 8.37 -32.47
CA HIS A 41 2.19 6.93 -32.29
C HIS A 41 2.89 6.29 -33.50
N ILE A 42 2.46 6.61 -34.73
CA ILE A 42 3.11 6.12 -35.95
C ILE A 42 4.56 6.57 -36.05
N TRP A 43 4.88 7.81 -35.64
CA TRP A 43 6.25 8.33 -35.65
C TRP A 43 7.14 7.61 -34.63
N GLN A 44 6.64 7.38 -33.41
CA GLN A 44 7.35 6.61 -32.38
C GLN A 44 7.60 5.16 -32.79
N GLN A 45 6.79 4.60 -33.69
CA GLN A 45 6.93 3.22 -34.17
C GLN A 45 7.78 3.07 -35.42
N ALA A 46 7.68 4.00 -36.36
CA ALA A 46 8.54 4.03 -37.54
C ALA A 46 9.99 4.41 -37.17
N PHE A 47 10.15 5.13 -36.06
CA PHE A 47 11.43 5.55 -35.52
C PHE A 47 11.43 5.31 -34.00
N PRO A 48 11.57 4.03 -33.55
CA PRO A 48 11.68 3.74 -32.12
C PRO A 48 12.82 4.59 -31.56
N THR A 49 12.46 5.53 -30.69
CA THR A 49 13.43 6.40 -30.06
C THR A 49 14.30 5.52 -29.19
N MET A 50 15.59 5.39 -29.55
CA MET A 50 16.62 4.99 -28.57
C MET A 50 16.35 5.77 -27.29
N LYS A 51 16.37 5.10 -26.13
CA LYS A 51 16.25 5.77 -24.83
C LYS A 51 17.20 6.98 -24.89
N PRO A 52 16.68 8.21 -24.77
CA PRO A 52 17.53 9.38 -24.87
C PRO A 52 18.67 9.23 -23.87
N ASP A 53 19.90 9.62 -24.24
CA ASP A 53 21.03 9.62 -23.32
C ASP A 53 20.82 10.75 -22.29
N ILE A 54 19.90 10.54 -21.36
CA ILE A 54 19.50 11.49 -20.32
C ILE A 54 20.63 11.77 -19.33
N ALA A 55 21.65 10.91 -19.31
CA ALA A 55 22.84 11.04 -18.49
C ALA A 55 23.90 11.96 -19.11
N SER A 56 23.72 12.42 -20.36
CA SER A 56 24.73 13.19 -21.11
C SER A 56 25.01 14.60 -20.57
N TRP A 57 24.11 15.14 -19.72
CA TRP A 57 24.26 16.49 -19.17
C TRP A 57 25.58 16.65 -18.40
N GLN A 58 26.42 17.57 -18.87
CA GLN A 58 27.75 17.88 -18.32
C GLN A 58 28.64 16.66 -18.06
N ARG A 59 28.46 15.60 -18.84
CA ARG A 59 29.34 14.42 -18.77
C ARG A 59 30.79 14.87 -19.01
N ARG A 60 31.68 14.50 -18.09
CA ARG A 60 33.11 14.84 -18.16
C ARG A 60 33.76 14.08 -19.31
N ASP A 61 34.62 14.73 -20.08
CA ASP A 61 35.46 14.04 -21.06
C ASP A 61 36.75 13.57 -20.39
N TYR A 62 37.21 12.39 -20.76
CA TYR A 62 38.47 11.82 -20.27
C TYR A 62 39.32 11.46 -21.49
N PRO A 63 40.19 12.38 -21.95
CA PRO A 63 40.93 12.20 -23.19
C PRO A 63 41.70 10.87 -23.24
N GLY A 64 41.53 10.14 -24.33
CA GLY A 64 42.15 8.82 -24.53
C GLY A 64 41.44 7.66 -23.84
N ARG A 65 40.47 7.92 -22.96
CA ARG A 65 39.55 6.92 -22.42
C ARG A 65 38.38 6.76 -23.38
N GLY A 66 37.89 5.53 -23.55
CA GLY A 66 36.95 5.21 -24.62
C GLY A 66 35.53 5.72 -24.39
N ARG A 67 35.12 5.86 -23.13
CA ARG A 67 33.79 6.29 -22.69
C ARG A 67 33.86 7.09 -21.40
N SER A 68 32.80 7.85 -21.15
CA SER A 68 32.55 8.54 -19.89
C SER A 68 31.20 8.13 -19.29
N PRO A 69 31.09 7.86 -17.97
CA PRO A 69 32.21 7.77 -17.03
C PRO A 69 33.16 6.65 -17.45
N TRP A 70 34.48 6.89 -17.32
CA TRP A 70 35.46 5.87 -17.68
C TRP A 70 35.63 4.84 -16.58
N VAL A 71 35.13 5.10 -15.36
CA VAL A 71 35.05 4.18 -14.23
C VAL A 71 33.62 4.16 -13.70
N PHE A 72 32.99 3.00 -13.62
CA PHE A 72 31.67 2.87 -13.02
C PHE A 72 31.41 1.47 -12.47
N ARG A 73 30.55 1.41 -11.45
CA ARG A 73 30.10 0.17 -10.83
C ARG A 73 28.92 -0.42 -11.58
N THR A 74 28.91 -1.75 -11.78
CA THR A 74 27.73 -2.49 -12.22
C THR A 74 27.85 -3.98 -11.87
N SER A 75 26.83 -4.77 -12.20
CA SER A 75 27.00 -6.22 -12.41
C SER A 75 27.50 -6.46 -13.83
N LEU A 76 28.39 -7.43 -14.04
CA LEU A 76 28.89 -7.79 -15.37
C LEU A 76 28.96 -9.31 -15.53
N ASP A 77 28.41 -9.84 -16.61
CA ASP A 77 28.48 -11.27 -16.96
C ASP A 77 28.02 -12.18 -15.79
N GLY A 78 26.93 -11.78 -15.12
CA GLY A 78 26.39 -12.47 -13.94
C GLY A 78 27.24 -12.33 -12.67
N GLN A 79 28.29 -11.50 -12.67
CA GLN A 79 29.08 -11.20 -11.47
C GLN A 79 28.65 -9.86 -10.85
N PRO A 80 28.30 -9.82 -9.56
CA PRO A 80 28.03 -8.57 -8.84
C PRO A 80 29.35 -7.86 -8.46
N ARG A 81 29.25 -6.61 -7.97
CA ARG A 81 30.37 -5.83 -7.40
C ARG A 81 31.57 -5.69 -8.34
N MET A 82 31.25 -5.39 -9.59
CA MET A 82 32.23 -5.17 -10.64
C MET A 82 32.46 -3.67 -10.84
N LEU A 83 33.74 -3.28 -10.85
CA LEU A 83 34.18 -1.96 -11.28
C LEU A 83 34.65 -2.07 -12.73
N ASN A 84 34.00 -1.34 -13.63
CA ASN A 84 34.24 -1.40 -15.06
C ASN A 84 34.97 -0.13 -15.50
N LEU A 85 36.05 -0.32 -16.26
CA LEU A 85 36.96 0.72 -16.70
C LEU A 85 37.01 0.75 -18.23
N SER A 86 36.67 1.90 -18.83
CA SER A 86 36.89 2.18 -20.24
C SER A 86 38.31 2.72 -20.43
N ILE A 87 39.24 1.83 -20.75
CA ILE A 87 40.67 2.16 -20.80
C ILE A 87 41.02 2.91 -22.08
N ALA A 88 40.36 2.55 -23.20
CA ALA A 88 40.49 3.15 -24.52
C ALA A 88 39.21 2.85 -25.35
N PRO A 89 38.98 3.46 -26.54
CA PRO A 89 37.72 3.37 -27.30
C PRO A 89 37.09 1.98 -27.43
N ASP A 90 37.90 0.94 -27.58
CA ASP A 90 37.42 -0.44 -27.69
C ASP A 90 37.93 -1.35 -26.56
N TYR A 91 38.61 -0.83 -25.54
CA TYR A 91 39.25 -1.65 -24.50
C TYR A 91 38.61 -1.44 -23.14
N TRP A 92 38.23 -2.55 -22.52
CA TRP A 92 37.55 -2.57 -21.25
C TRP A 92 38.27 -3.47 -20.26
N LEU A 93 38.40 -3.00 -19.02
CA LEU A 93 38.80 -3.82 -17.88
C LEU A 93 37.64 -3.88 -16.90
N SER A 94 37.27 -5.07 -16.48
CA SER A 94 36.35 -5.28 -15.37
C SER A 94 37.12 -5.85 -14.20
N TYR A 95 36.91 -5.28 -13.02
CA TYR A 95 37.65 -5.57 -11.81
C TYR A 95 36.69 -5.99 -10.70
N SER A 96 36.96 -7.11 -10.04
CA SER A 96 36.13 -7.58 -8.93
C SER A 96 36.57 -6.90 -7.63
N LEU A 97 35.68 -6.10 -7.05
CA LEU A 97 35.94 -5.40 -5.78
C LEU A 97 35.98 -6.36 -4.59
N GLU A 98 35.30 -7.50 -4.66
CA GLU A 98 35.34 -8.49 -3.58
C GLU A 98 36.61 -9.33 -3.60
N ARG A 99 37.17 -9.57 -4.79
CA ARG A 99 38.30 -10.50 -4.99
C ARG A 99 39.65 -9.79 -5.03
N MET A 100 39.67 -8.46 -5.12
CA MET A 100 40.89 -7.67 -5.37
C MET A 100 41.69 -8.21 -6.56
N SER A 101 41.00 -8.43 -7.69
CA SER A 101 41.59 -9.01 -8.89
C SER A 101 40.90 -8.55 -10.17
N PRO A 102 41.64 -8.41 -11.29
CA PRO A 102 41.03 -8.24 -12.60
C PRO A 102 40.18 -9.46 -12.96
N TYR A 103 38.94 -9.24 -13.41
CA TYR A 103 38.06 -10.31 -13.87
C TYR A 103 38.22 -10.54 -15.37
N GLN A 104 38.17 -9.46 -16.15
CA GLN A 104 38.26 -9.54 -17.60
C GLN A 104 38.89 -8.29 -18.20
N LEU A 105 39.78 -8.47 -19.19
CA LEU A 105 40.27 -7.41 -20.08
C LEU A 105 40.00 -7.84 -21.52
N TRP A 106 39.24 -7.04 -22.26
CA TRP A 106 38.83 -7.40 -23.62
C TRP A 106 38.85 -6.20 -24.56
N LYS A 107 38.96 -6.51 -25.86
CA LYS A 107 38.64 -5.56 -26.93
C LYS A 107 37.25 -5.85 -27.48
N GLY A 108 36.38 -4.86 -27.44
CA GLY A 108 35.00 -4.95 -27.94
C GLY A 108 34.08 -4.01 -27.20
N ASP A 109 32.83 -4.43 -27.03
CA ASP A 109 31.78 -3.61 -26.43
C ASP A 109 31.40 -4.11 -25.04
N LEU A 110 30.94 -3.16 -24.23
CA LEU A 110 30.10 -3.42 -23.08
C LEU A 110 28.66 -3.10 -23.47
N ARG A 111 27.79 -4.12 -23.42
CA ARG A 111 26.35 -3.98 -23.61
C ARG A 111 25.73 -3.66 -22.26
N LEU A 112 25.00 -2.56 -22.22
CA LEU A 112 24.35 -2.05 -21.01
C LEU A 112 22.86 -2.30 -21.21
N ASP A 113 22.46 -3.52 -20.93
CA ASP A 113 21.09 -3.99 -21.09
C ASP A 113 20.46 -4.05 -19.69
N GLY A 114 19.15 -3.83 -19.61
CA GLY A 114 18.40 -3.87 -18.36
C GLY A 114 17.67 -2.57 -18.03
N PRO A 115 16.85 -2.56 -16.96
CA PRO A 115 15.83 -1.53 -16.78
C PRO A 115 16.39 -0.10 -16.70
N VAL A 116 17.57 0.04 -16.09
CA VAL A 116 18.26 1.32 -15.92
C VAL A 116 18.83 1.82 -17.23
N PHE A 117 19.31 0.92 -18.09
CA PHE A 117 20.16 1.26 -19.22
C PHE A 117 19.38 1.40 -20.53
N ASP A 118 18.55 0.42 -20.86
CA ASP A 118 17.75 0.38 -22.09
C ASP A 118 16.24 0.31 -21.84
N GLY A 119 15.83 0.03 -20.60
CA GLY A 119 14.42 -0.08 -20.20
C GLY A 119 13.83 -1.50 -20.32
N GLY A 120 14.62 -2.48 -20.75
CA GLY A 120 14.23 -3.89 -20.82
C GLY A 120 14.23 -4.57 -19.44
N GLN A 121 13.30 -5.49 -19.21
CA GLN A 121 13.28 -6.30 -17.97
C GLN A 121 14.23 -7.49 -18.09
N GLY A 122 14.91 -7.84 -16.99
CA GLY A 122 15.78 -9.03 -16.90
C GLY A 122 17.12 -8.98 -17.65
N GLY A 123 17.35 -7.97 -18.48
CA GLY A 123 18.67 -7.72 -19.06
C GLY A 123 19.67 -7.31 -17.98
N GLU A 124 20.91 -7.80 -18.11
CA GLU A 124 22.04 -7.37 -17.29
C GLU A 124 23.20 -7.00 -18.20
N PRO A 125 24.09 -6.08 -17.78
CA PRO A 125 25.25 -5.77 -18.57
C PRO A 125 26.15 -6.99 -18.81
N TYR A 126 26.57 -7.14 -20.06
CA TYR A 126 27.49 -8.20 -20.46
C TYR A 126 28.56 -7.70 -21.43
N SER A 127 29.67 -8.40 -21.44
CA SER A 127 30.79 -8.14 -22.30
C SER A 127 30.66 -8.85 -23.64
N SER A 128 31.16 -8.22 -24.71
CA SER A 128 31.21 -8.82 -26.04
C SER A 128 32.50 -8.43 -26.76
N GLY A 129 33.03 -9.34 -27.59
CA GLY A 129 34.28 -9.14 -28.32
C GLY A 129 35.32 -10.21 -27.99
N ILE A 130 36.58 -9.81 -27.90
CA ILE A 130 37.71 -10.72 -27.74
C ILE A 130 38.43 -10.46 -26.42
N ALA A 131 38.43 -11.45 -25.54
CA ALA A 131 39.08 -11.36 -24.23
C ALA A 131 40.58 -11.69 -24.35
N TYR A 132 41.41 -10.80 -23.83
CA TYR A 132 42.86 -11.00 -23.65
C TYR A 132 43.17 -11.59 -22.27
N LEU A 133 42.37 -11.23 -21.27
CA LEU A 133 42.39 -11.80 -19.94
C LEU A 133 40.96 -12.18 -19.59
N ARG A 134 40.76 -13.42 -19.13
CA ARG A 134 39.52 -13.88 -18.51
C ARG A 134 39.89 -14.76 -17.34
N GLN A 135 39.57 -14.33 -16.13
CA GLN A 135 40.04 -14.93 -14.90
C GLN A 135 38.85 -15.49 -14.10
N LEU A 136 38.66 -16.81 -14.20
CA LEU A 136 37.64 -17.53 -13.41
C LEU A 136 38.11 -17.85 -11.98
N HIS A 137 39.40 -17.72 -11.67
CA HIS A 137 39.99 -18.03 -10.36
C HIS A 137 40.64 -16.81 -9.74
N THR A 138 40.50 -16.62 -8.43
CA THR A 138 41.01 -15.43 -7.72
C THR A 138 42.53 -15.44 -7.53
N ASP A 139 43.12 -14.25 -7.51
CA ASP A 139 44.43 -14.08 -6.90
C ASP A 139 44.28 -14.26 -5.38
N GLN A 140 45.24 -14.92 -4.75
CA GLN A 140 45.19 -15.24 -3.33
C GLN A 140 46.18 -14.38 -2.55
N TRP A 141 45.66 -13.68 -1.56
CA TRP A 141 46.44 -12.90 -0.61
C TRP A 141 46.79 -13.75 0.60
N TRP A 142 48.01 -13.61 1.09
CA TRP A 142 48.52 -14.38 2.21
C TRP A 142 49.22 -13.47 3.20
N MET A 143 49.02 -13.78 4.48
CA MET A 143 49.65 -13.10 5.60
C MET A 143 50.24 -14.11 6.57
N ARG A 144 51.29 -13.72 7.29
CA ARG A 144 51.85 -14.51 8.40
C ARG A 144 52.46 -13.61 9.45
N LYS A 145 52.61 -14.10 10.68
CA LYS A 145 53.63 -13.56 11.58
C LYS A 145 55.01 -13.90 11.01
N THR A 146 55.98 -13.01 11.13
CA THR A 146 57.33 -13.23 10.58
C THR A 146 57.87 -14.59 11.05
N ASN A 147 58.34 -15.41 10.08
CA ASN A 147 58.80 -16.79 10.27
C ASN A 147 57.74 -17.85 10.65
N ALA A 148 56.44 -17.54 10.57
CA ALA A 148 55.36 -18.51 10.74
C ALA A 148 54.82 -19.06 9.40
N GLU A 149 53.82 -19.94 9.48
CA GLU A 149 53.09 -20.43 8.31
C GLU A 149 52.21 -19.34 7.68
N TRP A 150 52.06 -19.40 6.36
CA TRP A 150 51.20 -18.49 5.61
C TRP A 150 49.73 -18.87 5.78
N GLN A 151 48.91 -17.86 6.05
CA GLN A 151 47.45 -17.96 6.17
C GLN A 151 46.78 -17.12 5.10
N PRO A 152 45.62 -17.54 4.58
CA PRO A 152 44.87 -16.76 3.61
C PRO A 152 44.41 -15.44 4.26
N ALA A 153 44.48 -14.36 3.50
CA ALA A 153 43.98 -13.04 3.88
C ALA A 153 42.81 -12.66 2.98
N GLN A 154 41.74 -12.16 3.60
CA GLN A 154 40.55 -11.70 2.89
C GLN A 154 40.70 -10.21 2.55
N PRO A 155 40.59 -9.83 1.26
CA PRO A 155 40.53 -8.43 0.90
C PRO A 155 39.15 -7.83 1.23
N LYS A 156 39.18 -6.61 1.76
CA LYS A 156 38.02 -5.76 1.97
C LYS A 156 38.23 -4.45 1.22
N PHE A 157 37.33 -4.13 0.29
CA PHE A 157 37.39 -2.89 -0.46
C PHE A 157 37.12 -1.69 0.46
N LEU A 158 37.93 -0.64 0.34
CA LEU A 158 37.79 0.58 1.15
C LEU A 158 37.33 1.77 0.32
N SER A 159 37.95 2.00 -0.83
CA SER A 159 37.60 3.12 -1.71
C SER A 159 38.26 2.99 -3.07
N TYR A 160 37.76 3.76 -4.03
CA TYR A 160 38.58 4.18 -5.15
C TYR A 160 38.67 5.71 -5.21
N SER A 161 39.77 6.20 -5.77
CA SER A 161 40.04 7.64 -5.96
C SER A 161 40.50 7.90 -7.39
N LEU A 162 39.96 8.95 -8.00
CA LEU A 162 40.38 9.51 -9.27
C LEU A 162 41.41 10.61 -8.98
N ILE A 163 42.65 10.44 -9.44
CA ILE A 163 43.74 11.40 -9.19
C ILE A 163 44.09 12.12 -10.50
N ASP A 164 44.58 13.35 -10.38
CA ASP A 164 44.97 14.21 -11.51
C ASP A 164 43.85 14.33 -12.55
N ASP A 165 42.69 14.81 -12.12
CA ASP A 165 41.54 15.03 -12.99
C ASP A 165 41.01 13.74 -13.68
N GLY A 166 41.19 12.60 -13.00
CA GLY A 166 40.80 11.28 -13.49
C GLY A 166 41.80 10.64 -14.46
N ALA A 167 43.04 11.13 -14.50
CA ALA A 167 44.12 10.47 -15.23
C ALA A 167 44.50 9.12 -14.62
N GLU A 168 44.51 9.03 -13.29
CA GLU A 168 44.87 7.83 -12.53
C GLU A 168 43.70 7.32 -11.67
N LEU A 169 43.60 6.00 -11.52
CA LEU A 169 42.66 5.35 -10.62
C LEU A 169 43.42 4.60 -9.53
N HIS A 170 43.16 4.94 -8.28
CA HIS A 170 43.73 4.28 -7.12
C HIS A 170 42.65 3.48 -6.41
N LEU A 171 42.83 2.17 -6.27
CA LEU A 171 41.97 1.27 -5.51
C LEU A 171 42.60 1.01 -4.14
N ASN A 172 41.86 1.19 -3.05
CA ASN A 172 42.34 0.98 -1.70
C ASN A 172 41.63 -0.21 -1.05
N TYR A 173 42.41 -1.11 -0.46
CA TYR A 173 41.94 -2.34 0.17
C TYR A 173 42.57 -2.55 1.53
N ARG A 174 41.83 -3.21 2.42
CA ARG A 174 42.35 -3.79 3.66
C ARG A 174 42.37 -5.31 3.53
N LEU A 175 43.52 -5.91 3.77
CA LEU A 175 43.66 -7.36 3.94
C LEU A 175 43.48 -7.70 5.41
N ILE A 176 42.63 -8.69 5.69
CA ILE A 176 42.28 -9.13 7.05
C ILE A 176 42.60 -10.62 7.18
N SER A 177 43.26 -11.00 8.28
CA SER A 177 43.56 -12.39 8.63
C SER A 177 43.69 -12.54 10.16
N ASP A 178 43.73 -13.77 10.66
CA ASP A 178 43.91 -14.05 12.10
C ASP A 178 45.26 -13.55 12.66
N VAL A 179 46.25 -13.30 11.79
CA VAL A 179 47.57 -12.79 12.18
C VAL A 179 47.66 -11.27 12.21
N GLY A 180 46.67 -10.55 11.67
CA GLY A 180 46.61 -9.09 11.63
C GLY A 180 46.02 -8.53 10.34
N GLU A 181 46.21 -7.23 10.15
CA GLU A 181 45.70 -6.46 9.00
C GLU A 181 46.83 -5.75 8.22
N ALA A 182 46.58 -5.48 6.94
CA ALA A 182 47.45 -4.68 6.08
C ALA A 182 46.63 -3.85 5.07
N GLN A 183 47.09 -2.66 4.72
CA GLN A 183 46.46 -1.81 3.72
C GLN A 183 47.26 -1.82 2.41
N ILE A 184 46.57 -2.12 1.31
CA ILE A 184 47.14 -2.11 -0.04
C ILE A 184 46.47 -1.02 -0.86
N GLN A 185 47.27 -0.23 -1.56
CA GLN A 185 46.82 0.62 -2.65
C GLN A 185 47.25 -0.02 -3.96
N GLU A 186 46.31 -0.15 -4.90
CA GLU A 186 46.52 -0.71 -6.23
C GLU A 186 46.18 0.31 -7.30
N MET A 187 47.06 0.48 -8.29
CA MET A 187 46.80 1.28 -9.48
C MET A 187 46.84 0.37 -10.73
N PRO A 188 45.69 0.06 -11.34
CA PRO A 188 45.63 -0.67 -12.61
C PRO A 188 46.04 0.25 -13.77
N GLN A 189 46.91 -0.22 -14.64
CA GLN A 189 47.39 0.50 -15.81
C GLN A 189 47.41 -0.41 -17.04
N VAL A 190 47.16 0.16 -18.22
CA VAL A 190 47.32 -0.56 -19.49
C VAL A 190 48.18 0.27 -20.41
N ASN A 191 49.19 -0.37 -20.99
CA ASN A 191 49.99 0.18 -22.05
C ASN A 191 49.63 -0.51 -23.38
N LEU A 192 49.04 0.25 -24.30
CA LEU A 192 48.63 -0.21 -25.63
C LEU A 192 49.71 0.01 -26.71
N SER A 193 50.86 0.60 -26.38
CA SER A 193 51.90 0.98 -27.36
C SER A 193 52.86 -0.14 -27.75
N SER A 194 52.74 -1.32 -27.14
CA SER A 194 53.57 -2.50 -27.41
C SER A 194 52.95 -3.44 -28.45
N ASP A 195 53.77 -4.31 -29.07
CA ASP A 195 53.32 -5.31 -30.07
C ASP A 195 52.19 -6.23 -29.57
N ALA A 196 52.14 -6.45 -28.25
CA ALA A 196 50.99 -7.02 -27.53
C ALA A 196 50.68 -6.09 -26.34
N PRO A 197 49.40 -5.78 -26.04
CA PRO A 197 49.09 -4.88 -24.94
C PRO A 197 49.59 -5.45 -23.60
N VAL A 198 50.06 -4.56 -22.71
CA VAL A 198 50.52 -4.95 -21.37
C VAL A 198 49.59 -4.33 -20.35
N PHE A 199 48.96 -5.17 -19.55
CA PHE A 199 48.25 -4.73 -18.34
C PHE A 199 49.21 -4.84 -17.16
N SER A 200 49.30 -3.81 -16.33
CA SER A 200 50.13 -3.81 -15.14
C SER A 200 49.35 -3.37 -13.91
N ARG A 201 49.58 -4.05 -12.79
CA ARG A 201 49.05 -3.67 -11.49
C ARG A 201 50.20 -3.12 -10.66
N ARG A 202 50.15 -1.84 -10.28
CA ARG A 202 51.10 -1.29 -9.31
C ARG A 202 50.55 -1.46 -7.92
N LEU A 203 51.15 -2.32 -7.12
CA LEU A 203 50.75 -2.59 -5.74
C LEU A 203 51.67 -1.86 -4.76
N THR A 204 51.10 -1.06 -3.88
CA THR A 204 51.83 -0.38 -2.79
C THR A 204 51.28 -0.88 -1.46
N LEU A 205 52.15 -1.49 -0.65
CA LEU A 205 51.84 -1.81 0.74
C LEU A 205 51.95 -0.52 1.55
N VAL A 206 50.81 0.04 1.95
CA VAL A 206 50.72 1.34 2.65
C VAL A 206 51.14 1.17 4.10
N GLU A 207 50.54 0.20 4.79
CA GLU A 207 50.82 -0.10 6.19
C GLU A 207 50.46 -1.56 6.50
N LYS A 208 51.04 -2.11 7.57
CA LYS A 208 50.68 -3.44 8.09
C LYS A 208 50.86 -3.54 9.60
N SER A 209 50.17 -4.51 10.20
CA SER A 209 50.36 -4.88 11.60
C SER A 209 51.82 -5.24 11.91
N GLN A 210 52.29 -4.86 13.10
CA GLN A 210 53.67 -5.09 13.52
C GLN A 210 54.02 -6.58 13.47
N GLY A 211 55.14 -6.93 12.81
CA GLY A 211 55.62 -8.32 12.71
C GLY A 211 54.82 -9.20 11.75
N VAL A 212 54.01 -8.62 10.86
CA VAL A 212 53.27 -9.36 9.83
C VAL A 212 53.96 -9.23 8.46
N ASP A 213 54.10 -10.34 7.73
CA ASP A 213 54.53 -10.36 6.33
C ASP A 213 53.31 -10.52 5.42
N VAL A 214 53.33 -9.89 4.24
CA VAL A 214 52.23 -9.95 3.25
C VAL A 214 52.78 -10.41 1.90
N ARG A 215 52.06 -11.29 1.21
CA ARG A 215 52.36 -11.67 -0.19
C ARG A 215 51.07 -11.92 -0.99
N ILE A 216 51.21 -11.94 -2.31
CA ILE A 216 50.17 -12.34 -3.25
C ILE A 216 50.66 -13.54 -4.09
N VAL A 217 49.76 -14.45 -4.41
CA VAL A 217 50.01 -15.67 -5.21
C VAL A 217 48.91 -15.79 -6.26
N GLY A 218 49.27 -16.03 -7.52
CA GLY A 218 48.29 -16.07 -8.61
C GLY A 218 48.89 -16.58 -9.93
N SER A 219 48.10 -17.34 -10.68
CA SER A 219 48.55 -18.08 -11.88
C SER A 219 49.08 -17.20 -13.04
N GLN A 220 48.86 -15.88 -12.97
CA GLN A 220 49.26 -14.90 -14.00
C GLN A 220 50.28 -13.88 -13.47
N LEU A 221 50.76 -14.02 -12.22
CA LEU A 221 51.70 -13.08 -11.61
C LEU A 221 53.13 -13.42 -12.03
N ALA A 222 53.61 -12.80 -13.12
CA ALA A 222 55.01 -12.93 -13.52
C ALA A 222 55.92 -12.11 -12.59
N GLY A 223 56.80 -12.79 -11.83
CA GLY A 223 57.89 -12.16 -11.08
C GLY A 223 57.58 -11.75 -9.62
N THR A 224 56.31 -11.67 -9.22
CA THR A 224 55.90 -11.37 -7.83
C THR A 224 55.20 -12.52 -7.12
N ASP A 225 54.95 -13.64 -7.81
CA ASP A 225 54.36 -14.84 -7.21
C ASP A 225 55.19 -15.33 -6.01
N GLY A 226 54.64 -15.16 -4.81
CA GLY A 226 55.30 -15.56 -3.57
C GLY A 226 56.29 -14.56 -2.96
N GLN A 227 56.52 -13.38 -3.56
CA GLN A 227 57.40 -12.34 -3.00
C GLN A 227 56.73 -11.63 -1.80
N VAL A 228 57.49 -11.42 -0.72
CA VAL A 228 57.04 -10.64 0.44
C VAL A 228 57.11 -9.14 0.14
N LEU A 229 55.98 -8.44 0.28
CA LEU A 229 55.87 -7.01 0.05
C LEU A 229 56.52 -6.20 1.19
N SER A 230 57.09 -5.05 0.85
CA SER A 230 57.69 -4.11 1.81
C SER A 230 56.83 -2.85 1.93
N GLU A 231 56.63 -2.38 3.16
CA GLU A 231 55.87 -1.16 3.45
C GLU A 231 56.50 0.06 2.77
N GLY A 232 55.65 0.93 2.20
CA GLY A 232 56.04 2.12 1.44
C GLY A 232 56.66 1.84 0.06
N LYS A 233 56.80 0.57 -0.36
CA LYS A 233 57.34 0.23 -1.68
C LYS A 233 56.26 -0.23 -2.65
N SER A 234 56.29 0.35 -3.84
CA SER A 234 55.48 -0.10 -4.97
C SER A 234 56.13 -1.28 -5.70
N HIS A 235 55.29 -2.22 -6.14
CA HIS A 235 55.67 -3.38 -6.93
C HIS A 235 54.77 -3.43 -8.17
N ASP A 236 55.36 -3.32 -9.36
CA ASP A 236 54.64 -3.44 -10.62
C ASP A 236 54.55 -4.92 -11.02
N ILE A 237 53.32 -5.39 -11.26
CA ILE A 237 53.04 -6.75 -11.74
C ILE A 237 52.56 -6.65 -13.19
N PRO A 238 53.45 -6.86 -14.17
CA PRO A 238 53.07 -6.87 -15.58
C PRO A 238 52.45 -8.21 -15.98
N ILE A 239 51.31 -8.15 -16.65
CA ILE A 239 50.64 -9.26 -17.31
C ILE A 239 50.73 -9.00 -18.82
N ARG A 240 51.59 -9.76 -19.50
CA ARG A 240 51.67 -9.71 -20.96
C ARG A 240 50.46 -10.43 -21.55
N LEU A 241 49.78 -9.78 -22.48
CA LEU A 241 48.60 -10.32 -23.14
C LEU A 241 48.99 -11.00 -24.46
N ASP A 242 49.90 -11.98 -24.37
CA ASP A 242 50.48 -12.71 -25.51
C ASP A 242 49.72 -14.00 -25.85
N ARG A 243 48.72 -14.39 -25.05
CA ARG A 243 47.83 -15.54 -25.31
C ARG A 243 46.88 -15.25 -26.48
N VAL A 244 46.53 -16.29 -27.24
CA VAL A 244 45.54 -16.21 -28.33
C VAL A 244 44.22 -15.70 -27.75
N PRO A 245 43.75 -14.50 -28.15
CA PRO A 245 42.58 -13.90 -27.54
C PRO A 245 41.34 -14.70 -27.98
N ALA A 246 40.51 -15.09 -27.01
CA ALA A 246 39.37 -15.97 -27.24
C ALA A 246 38.08 -15.13 -27.41
N PRO A 247 37.17 -15.53 -28.32
CA PRO A 247 35.85 -14.92 -28.37
C PRO A 247 35.18 -15.00 -26.99
N ILE A 248 34.59 -13.90 -26.55
CA ILE A 248 33.68 -13.94 -25.41
C ILE A 248 32.44 -14.67 -25.89
N VAL A 249 32.38 -15.97 -25.57
CA VAL A 249 31.13 -16.72 -25.62
C VAL A 249 30.32 -16.23 -24.44
N ALA A 250 29.20 -15.56 -24.72
CA ALA A 250 28.22 -15.22 -23.70
C ALA A 250 27.95 -16.48 -22.87
N ALA A 251 27.87 -16.34 -21.55
CA ALA A 251 27.28 -17.40 -20.75
C ALA A 251 25.83 -17.48 -21.21
N THR A 252 25.53 -18.33 -22.20
CA THR A 252 24.16 -18.72 -22.46
C THR A 252 23.70 -19.33 -21.15
N ASP A 253 22.71 -18.71 -20.52
CA ASP A 253 22.05 -19.27 -19.36
C ASP A 253 21.84 -20.76 -19.60
N ASN A 254 22.23 -21.58 -18.63
CA ASN A 254 21.96 -23.02 -18.61
C ASN A 254 20.45 -23.31 -18.46
N ALA A 255 19.58 -22.45 -18.98
CA ALA A 255 18.17 -22.72 -19.15
C ALA A 255 18.01 -23.65 -20.36
N GLU A 256 17.26 -24.73 -20.20
CA GLU A 256 16.82 -25.53 -21.34
C GLU A 256 16.19 -24.60 -22.39
N PRO A 257 16.42 -24.80 -23.70
CA PRO A 257 15.87 -23.93 -24.71
C PRO A 257 14.34 -23.92 -24.61
N GLY A 258 13.79 -22.83 -24.08
CA GLY A 258 12.36 -22.56 -24.11
C GLY A 258 11.86 -22.56 -25.55
N SER A 259 10.55 -22.78 -25.73
CA SER A 259 9.94 -22.70 -27.06
C SER A 259 10.22 -21.32 -27.70
N LYS A 260 10.26 -21.24 -29.04
CA LYS A 260 10.45 -19.96 -29.76
C LYS A 260 9.49 -18.86 -29.31
N GLY A 261 8.26 -19.23 -28.92
CA GLY A 261 7.28 -18.29 -28.35
C GLY A 261 7.61 -17.83 -26.94
N GLY A 262 8.17 -18.70 -26.10
CA GLY A 262 8.63 -18.34 -24.75
C GLY A 262 9.79 -17.35 -24.78
N GLN A 263 10.79 -17.61 -25.64
CA GLN A 263 11.91 -16.69 -25.85
C GLN A 263 11.46 -15.32 -26.36
N ALA A 264 10.48 -15.30 -27.27
CA ALA A 264 9.92 -14.05 -27.75
C ALA A 264 9.17 -13.30 -26.64
N ILE A 265 8.42 -14.00 -25.77
CA ILE A 265 7.72 -13.40 -24.63
C ILE A 265 8.71 -12.82 -23.62
N GLU A 266 9.82 -13.51 -23.34
CA GLU A 266 10.90 -13.04 -22.44
C GLU A 266 11.61 -11.79 -22.98
N GLN A 267 11.66 -11.63 -24.30
CA GLN A 267 12.23 -10.46 -24.97
C GLN A 267 11.23 -9.31 -25.15
N SER A 268 9.99 -9.48 -24.68
CA SER A 268 8.94 -8.47 -24.72
C SER A 268 8.54 -8.05 -23.32
N ASP A 269 7.69 -7.02 -23.21
CA ASP A 269 7.12 -6.56 -21.95
C ASP A 269 5.87 -7.35 -21.51
N CYS A 270 5.49 -8.40 -22.26
CA CYS A 270 4.35 -9.29 -21.97
C CYS A 270 4.36 -9.82 -20.52
N LEU A 271 5.53 -10.18 -20.00
CA LEU A 271 5.69 -10.70 -18.65
C LEU A 271 5.37 -9.65 -17.58
N SER A 272 5.45 -8.35 -17.90
CA SER A 272 5.01 -7.29 -16.99
C SER A 272 3.55 -7.48 -16.57
N CYS A 273 2.69 -7.89 -17.51
CA CYS A 273 1.24 -7.93 -17.27
C CYS A 273 0.70 -9.35 -17.09
N HIS A 274 1.42 -10.37 -17.56
CA HIS A 274 0.95 -11.75 -17.62
C HIS A 274 1.95 -12.71 -16.98
N SER A 275 1.43 -13.77 -16.36
CA SER A 275 2.25 -14.90 -15.91
C SER A 275 1.65 -16.21 -16.40
N GLU A 276 2.38 -17.30 -16.24
CA GLU A 276 1.94 -18.64 -16.61
C GLU A 276 0.59 -19.03 -15.98
N HIS A 277 0.43 -18.78 -14.68
CA HIS A 277 -0.66 -19.36 -13.88
C HIS A 277 -1.44 -18.35 -13.04
N GLU A 278 -0.93 -17.14 -12.87
CA GLU A 278 -1.46 -16.16 -11.93
C GLU A 278 -1.80 -14.85 -12.65
N ARG A 279 -2.90 -14.22 -12.24
CA ARG A 279 -3.29 -12.90 -12.76
C ARG A 279 -2.43 -11.83 -12.10
N ILE A 280 -1.69 -11.05 -12.88
CA ILE A 280 -0.84 -9.94 -12.40
C ILE A 280 -1.54 -8.61 -12.66
N VAL A 281 -1.53 -8.17 -13.92
CA VAL A 281 -2.28 -7.00 -14.42
C VAL A 281 -3.35 -7.52 -15.38
N GLY A 282 -2.92 -8.27 -16.38
CA GLY A 282 -3.75 -9.06 -17.29
C GLY A 282 -4.00 -10.50 -16.79
N PRO A 283 -4.88 -11.26 -17.46
CA PRO A 283 -5.16 -12.66 -17.14
C PRO A 283 -3.92 -13.54 -17.27
N SER A 284 -3.86 -14.68 -16.57
CA SER A 284 -2.75 -15.61 -16.74
C SER A 284 -2.77 -16.29 -18.12
N TRP A 285 -1.63 -16.81 -18.57
CA TRP A 285 -1.55 -17.63 -19.79
C TRP A 285 -2.44 -18.87 -19.67
N SER A 286 -2.53 -19.46 -18.49
CA SER A 286 -3.45 -20.57 -18.22
C SER A 286 -4.93 -20.17 -18.34
N ASP A 287 -5.33 -18.97 -17.89
CA ASP A 287 -6.71 -18.46 -18.05
C ASP A 287 -7.04 -18.22 -19.52
N ILE A 288 -6.10 -17.60 -20.26
CA ILE A 288 -6.22 -17.38 -21.70
C ILE A 288 -6.33 -18.72 -22.41
N ALA A 289 -5.42 -19.65 -22.14
CA ALA A 289 -5.43 -20.99 -22.71
C ALA A 289 -6.74 -21.71 -22.41
N GLN A 290 -7.26 -21.64 -21.18
CA GLN A 290 -8.51 -22.28 -20.79
C GLN A 290 -9.72 -21.66 -21.49
N ARG A 291 -9.83 -20.33 -21.53
CA ARG A 291 -10.94 -19.63 -22.20
C ARG A 291 -10.97 -19.92 -23.70
N PHE A 292 -9.80 -20.05 -24.32
CA PHE A 292 -9.67 -20.28 -25.76
C PHE A 292 -9.42 -21.75 -26.15
N LYS A 293 -9.34 -22.67 -25.18
CA LYS A 293 -9.19 -24.13 -25.40
C LYS A 293 -10.31 -24.69 -26.29
N ASN A 294 -11.51 -24.12 -26.17
CA ASN A 294 -12.74 -24.55 -26.85
C ASN A 294 -13.54 -23.37 -27.47
N GLY A 295 -12.92 -22.19 -27.63
CA GLY A 295 -13.61 -20.95 -28.00
C GLY A 295 -13.84 -20.75 -29.51
N ARG A 296 -14.83 -19.93 -29.88
CA ARG A 296 -15.20 -19.59 -31.28
C ARG A 296 -14.32 -18.52 -31.96
N ARG A 297 -13.35 -17.90 -31.25
CA ARG A 297 -12.47 -16.86 -31.83
C ARG A 297 -11.38 -17.47 -32.70
N SER A 298 -11.04 -16.81 -33.79
CA SER A 298 -9.98 -17.28 -34.69
C SER A 298 -8.61 -17.06 -34.04
N ARG A 299 -7.64 -17.94 -34.33
CA ARG A 299 -6.24 -17.73 -33.90
C ARG A 299 -5.68 -16.40 -34.43
N ALA A 300 -6.17 -15.93 -35.58
CA ALA A 300 -5.79 -14.64 -36.15
C ALA A 300 -6.26 -13.46 -35.28
N ASP A 301 -7.43 -13.57 -34.64
CA ASP A 301 -7.94 -12.52 -33.74
C ASP A 301 -7.07 -12.39 -32.48
N LEU A 302 -6.57 -13.53 -31.96
CA LEU A 302 -5.68 -13.56 -30.79
C LEU A 302 -4.26 -13.08 -31.13
N ILE A 303 -3.73 -13.45 -32.30
CA ILE A 303 -2.48 -12.88 -32.84
C ILE A 303 -2.63 -11.37 -32.99
N GLY A 304 -3.77 -10.92 -33.53
CA GLY A 304 -4.12 -9.51 -33.62
C GLY A 304 -4.14 -8.82 -32.25
N LYS A 305 -4.68 -9.45 -31.21
CA LYS A 305 -4.63 -8.88 -29.85
C LYS A 305 -3.22 -8.79 -29.26
N ILE A 306 -2.33 -9.73 -29.58
CA ILE A 306 -0.92 -9.65 -29.17
C ILE A 306 -0.24 -8.43 -29.82
N ILE A 307 -0.42 -8.26 -31.13
CA ILE A 307 0.21 -7.18 -31.89
C ILE A 307 -0.43 -5.82 -31.59
N TYR A 308 -1.75 -5.72 -31.68
CA TYR A 308 -2.49 -4.45 -31.63
C TYR A 308 -3.00 -4.09 -30.24
N GLY A 309 -2.82 -4.95 -29.24
CA GLY A 309 -3.37 -4.77 -27.90
C GLY A 309 -4.89 -4.99 -27.85
N GLY A 310 -5.52 -4.60 -26.74
CA GLY A 310 -6.98 -4.66 -26.62
C GLY A 310 -7.52 -4.32 -25.24
N ARG A 311 -8.83 -4.02 -25.17
CA ARG A 311 -9.53 -3.62 -23.93
C ARG A 311 -10.87 -4.35 -23.78
N GLY A 312 -11.37 -4.46 -22.54
CA GLY A 312 -12.77 -4.84 -22.25
C GLY A 312 -13.07 -6.35 -22.17
N GLU A 313 -12.14 -7.22 -22.56
CA GLU A 313 -12.37 -8.68 -22.55
C GLU A 313 -12.12 -9.36 -21.20
N TRP A 314 -11.21 -8.79 -20.40
CA TRP A 314 -10.73 -9.34 -19.13
C TRP A 314 -10.73 -8.29 -18.01
N GLY A 315 -11.33 -7.12 -18.25
CA GLY A 315 -11.35 -5.97 -17.35
C GLY A 315 -11.18 -4.64 -18.10
N GLU A 316 -11.15 -3.55 -17.33
CA GLU A 316 -10.99 -2.17 -17.83
C GLU A 316 -9.55 -1.83 -18.24
N THR A 317 -8.55 -2.50 -17.66
CA THR A 317 -7.13 -2.28 -17.96
C THR A 317 -6.81 -2.74 -19.39
N PRO A 318 -6.38 -1.83 -20.29
CA PRO A 318 -6.02 -2.19 -21.65
C PRO A 318 -4.69 -2.96 -21.66
N MET A 319 -4.59 -3.95 -22.56
CA MET A 319 -3.33 -4.59 -22.92
C MET A 319 -2.58 -3.70 -23.92
N PRO A 320 -1.33 -3.29 -23.64
CA PRO A 320 -0.50 -2.53 -24.58
C PRO A 320 -0.31 -3.24 -25.92
N ALA A 321 -0.11 -2.47 -26.97
CA ALA A 321 0.15 -2.98 -28.32
C ALA A 321 1.65 -3.26 -28.51
N HIS A 322 2.00 -4.40 -29.11
CA HIS A 322 3.36 -4.83 -29.42
C HIS A 322 3.57 -4.78 -30.94
N LEU A 323 3.57 -3.56 -31.50
CA LEU A 323 3.58 -3.33 -32.97
C LEU A 323 4.95 -3.61 -33.63
N ASP A 324 5.97 -3.89 -32.83
CA ASP A 324 7.28 -4.38 -33.22
C ASP A 324 7.32 -5.91 -33.49
N LEU A 325 6.30 -6.65 -33.03
CA LEU A 325 6.21 -8.09 -33.27
C LEU A 325 5.69 -8.42 -34.67
N SER A 326 6.41 -9.27 -35.39
CA SER A 326 5.86 -9.88 -36.61
C SER A 326 4.71 -10.84 -36.28
N GLU A 327 3.77 -11.03 -37.23
CA GLU A 327 2.72 -12.05 -37.12
C GLU A 327 3.28 -13.45 -36.82
N THR A 328 4.48 -13.76 -37.31
CA THR A 328 5.14 -15.05 -37.06
C THR A 328 5.62 -15.15 -35.61
N GLN A 329 6.21 -14.09 -35.06
CA GLN A 329 6.59 -14.05 -33.64
C GLN A 329 5.36 -14.13 -32.75
N ALA A 330 4.34 -13.30 -32.99
CA ALA A 330 3.09 -13.32 -32.23
C ALA A 330 2.35 -14.67 -32.33
N ALA A 331 2.42 -15.37 -33.47
CA ALA A 331 1.87 -16.71 -33.61
C ALA A 331 2.62 -17.76 -32.77
N GLU A 332 3.95 -17.71 -32.72
CA GLU A 332 4.75 -18.59 -31.86
C GLU A 332 4.51 -18.26 -30.37
N MET A 333 4.39 -16.99 -29.99
CA MET A 333 3.98 -16.57 -28.65
C MET A 333 2.60 -17.12 -28.28
N LEU A 334 1.59 -16.92 -29.14
CA LEU A 334 0.25 -17.45 -28.92
C LEU A 334 0.26 -18.97 -28.76
N LYS A 335 1.07 -19.68 -29.55
CA LYS A 335 1.23 -21.12 -29.45
C LYS A 335 1.83 -21.54 -28.09
N HIS A 336 2.79 -20.79 -27.58
CA HIS A 336 3.31 -20.99 -26.23
C HIS A 336 2.24 -20.70 -25.16
N ILE A 337 1.53 -19.57 -25.26
CA ILE A 337 0.43 -19.20 -24.35
C ILE A 337 -0.68 -20.26 -24.34
N LEU A 338 -1.07 -20.81 -25.48
CA LEU A 338 -2.10 -21.85 -25.56
C LEU A 338 -1.59 -23.25 -25.16
N SER A 339 -0.28 -23.41 -24.93
CA SER A 339 0.30 -24.69 -24.48
C SER A 339 0.10 -24.94 -22.98
N PHE A 340 -0.16 -23.88 -22.20
CA PHE A 340 -0.45 -24.00 -20.78
C PHE A 340 -1.76 -24.77 -20.57
N THR A 341 -1.70 -25.88 -19.81
CA THR A 341 -2.90 -26.64 -19.45
C THR A 341 -3.41 -26.14 -18.10
N GLY A 342 -4.66 -25.65 -18.06
CA GLY A 342 -5.25 -25.02 -16.87
C GLY A 342 -5.56 -25.97 -15.71
N ASN A 343 -4.63 -26.84 -15.29
CA ASN A 343 -4.81 -27.65 -14.08
C ASN A 343 -3.53 -28.25 -13.44
N GLU A 344 -2.32 -27.82 -13.80
CA GLU A 344 -1.12 -28.19 -13.02
C GLU A 344 -0.54 -26.95 -12.33
N GLY A 345 -0.91 -26.83 -11.04
CA GLY A 345 -0.67 -25.69 -10.17
C GLY A 345 -1.85 -25.53 -9.23
N ALA A 346 -2.16 -26.58 -8.44
CA ALA A 346 -3.26 -26.49 -7.48
C ALA A 346 -3.02 -25.26 -6.61
N LEU A 347 -3.98 -24.32 -6.62
CA LEU A 347 -4.02 -23.23 -5.67
C LEU A 347 -3.73 -23.81 -4.27
N PRO A 348 -2.94 -23.11 -3.43
CA PRO A 348 -2.67 -23.56 -2.08
C PRO A 348 -3.96 -24.03 -1.38
N ALA A 349 -3.90 -25.14 -0.63
CA ALA A 349 -5.10 -25.79 -0.09
C ALA A 349 -5.93 -24.86 0.82
N ASP A 350 -5.23 -24.00 1.55
CA ASP A 350 -5.80 -22.90 2.34
C ASP A 350 -6.50 -21.86 1.46
N VAL A 351 -5.91 -21.46 0.32
CA VAL A 351 -6.55 -20.56 -0.65
C VAL A 351 -7.81 -21.20 -1.27
N LEU A 352 -7.76 -22.50 -1.59
CA LEU A 352 -8.94 -23.23 -2.09
C LEU A 352 -10.07 -23.24 -1.06
N GLU A 353 -9.75 -23.47 0.20
CA GLU A 353 -10.73 -23.47 1.28
C GLU A 353 -11.31 -22.08 1.52
N LEU A 354 -10.46 -21.05 1.50
CA LEU A 354 -10.88 -19.66 1.62
C LEU A 354 -11.84 -19.25 0.48
N ARG A 355 -11.55 -19.65 -0.77
CA ARG A 355 -12.41 -19.36 -1.93
C ARG A 355 -13.76 -20.10 -1.91
N LYS A 356 -13.90 -21.18 -1.13
CA LYS A 356 -15.21 -21.80 -0.87
C LYS A 356 -16.03 -21.04 0.16
N GLN A 357 -15.36 -20.40 1.12
CA GLN A 357 -16.00 -19.71 2.24
C GLN A 357 -16.36 -18.26 1.90
N PHE A 358 -15.56 -17.58 1.07
CA PHE A 358 -15.72 -16.17 0.77
C PHE A 358 -15.76 -15.88 -0.74
N SER A 359 -16.56 -14.88 -1.12
CA SER A 359 -16.44 -14.24 -2.43
C SER A 359 -15.03 -13.66 -2.60
N HIS A 360 -14.55 -13.61 -3.84
CA HIS A 360 -13.25 -13.02 -4.14
C HIS A 360 -13.26 -12.33 -5.50
N THR A 361 -12.62 -11.16 -5.59
CA THR A 361 -12.45 -10.44 -6.85
C THR A 361 -11.10 -9.73 -6.94
N TYR A 362 -10.50 -9.74 -8.13
CA TYR A 362 -9.33 -8.92 -8.47
C TYR A 362 -9.73 -7.58 -9.08
N ASP A 363 -11.01 -7.36 -9.33
CA ASP A 363 -11.48 -6.16 -10.00
C ASP A 363 -11.30 -4.94 -9.08
N ALA A 364 -10.85 -3.84 -9.68
CA ALA A 364 -10.76 -2.56 -9.01
C ALA A 364 -12.15 -1.95 -8.86
N ILE A 365 -12.40 -1.32 -7.72
CA ILE A 365 -13.54 -0.43 -7.54
C ILE A 365 -13.30 0.82 -8.41
N PRO A 366 -14.29 1.30 -9.18
CA PRO A 366 -14.12 2.51 -9.97
C PRO A 366 -13.74 3.71 -9.10
N VAL A 367 -12.59 4.32 -9.38
CA VAL A 367 -12.04 5.45 -8.60
C VAL A 367 -12.20 6.80 -9.29
N ASN A 368 -12.27 7.86 -8.48
CA ASN A 368 -12.23 9.25 -8.93
C ASN A 368 -10.82 9.82 -8.72
N LYS A 369 -9.86 9.33 -9.51
CA LYS A 369 -8.50 9.87 -9.49
C LYS A 369 -8.55 11.32 -10.01
N PRO A 370 -8.01 12.32 -9.26
CA PRO A 370 -7.98 13.69 -9.73
C PRO A 370 -7.13 13.81 -11.00
N ALA A 371 -7.58 14.62 -11.97
CA ALA A 371 -6.89 14.79 -13.26
C ALA A 371 -5.87 15.95 -13.27
N GLY A 372 -5.82 16.75 -12.21
CA GLY A 372 -5.06 18.00 -12.14
C GLY A 372 -4.07 18.08 -10.97
N LEU A 373 -3.34 19.19 -10.93
CA LEU A 373 -2.55 19.56 -9.76
C LEU A 373 -3.50 19.95 -8.63
N HIS A 374 -3.22 19.49 -7.40
CA HIS A 374 -4.03 19.81 -6.23
C HIS A 374 -4.14 21.35 -6.04
N PRO A 375 -5.35 21.92 -5.80
CA PRO A 375 -5.56 23.37 -5.67
C PRO A 375 -4.70 24.09 -4.61
N ALA A 376 -4.30 23.36 -3.57
CA ALA A 376 -3.38 23.85 -2.55
C ALA A 376 -1.92 23.96 -2.99
N MET A 377 -1.60 23.67 -4.25
CA MET A 377 -0.25 23.68 -4.77
C MET A 377 -0.14 24.46 -6.07
N SER A 378 0.99 25.12 -6.25
CA SER A 378 1.50 25.54 -7.55
C SER A 378 2.74 24.72 -7.89
N VAL A 379 3.03 24.53 -9.18
CA VAL A 379 4.15 23.72 -9.65
C VAL A 379 5.13 24.55 -10.45
N GLN A 380 6.41 24.33 -10.21
CA GLN A 380 7.52 24.89 -10.99
C GLN A 380 8.43 23.73 -11.45
N SER A 381 8.72 23.67 -12.75
CA SER A 381 9.75 22.77 -13.27
C SER A 381 11.13 23.27 -12.85
N LEU A 382 12.00 22.35 -12.42
CA LEU A 382 13.42 22.61 -12.16
C LEU A 382 14.33 22.13 -13.29
N LEU A 383 13.74 21.74 -14.42
CA LEU A 383 14.49 21.32 -15.61
C LEU A 383 15.10 22.53 -16.32
N THR A 384 16.36 22.42 -16.71
CA THR A 384 17.03 23.33 -17.66
C THR A 384 17.13 22.67 -19.04
N ASN A 385 17.34 23.45 -20.09
CA ASN A 385 17.37 22.92 -21.46
C ASN A 385 18.45 21.83 -21.62
N GLY A 386 18.04 20.58 -21.85
CA GLY A 386 18.92 19.41 -21.97
C GLY A 386 19.19 18.62 -20.68
N PHE A 387 18.72 19.10 -19.52
CA PHE A 387 18.82 18.39 -18.24
C PHE A 387 17.51 17.66 -17.93
N THR A 388 17.52 16.32 -17.99
CA THR A 388 16.33 15.46 -17.87
C THR A 388 16.56 14.33 -16.86
N PRO A 389 16.70 14.62 -15.56
CA PRO A 389 17.14 13.65 -14.56
C PRO A 389 16.04 12.63 -14.20
N ALA A 390 16.39 11.35 -14.24
CA ALA A 390 15.62 10.26 -13.66
C ALA A 390 15.99 10.14 -12.16
N VAL A 391 15.24 10.81 -11.28
CA VAL A 391 15.69 11.07 -9.90
C VAL A 391 15.57 9.83 -9.00
N GLY A 392 16.71 9.28 -8.60
CA GLY A 392 16.83 8.13 -7.68
C GLY A 392 16.96 8.50 -6.21
N GLY A 393 17.57 9.65 -5.90
CA GLY A 393 17.75 10.15 -4.52
C GLY A 393 17.89 11.66 -4.45
N MET A 394 17.58 12.27 -3.30
CA MET A 394 17.69 13.72 -3.07
C MET A 394 18.19 14.03 -1.65
N ALA A 395 19.04 15.05 -1.48
CA ALA A 395 19.36 15.67 -0.18
C ALA A 395 19.62 17.17 -0.32
N LEU A 396 19.47 17.90 0.78
CA LEU A 396 19.89 19.29 0.89
C LEU A 396 21.12 19.38 1.79
N ASP A 397 22.06 20.25 1.44
CA ASP A 397 23.12 20.65 2.35
C ASP A 397 22.67 21.81 3.25
N ASN A 398 23.55 22.23 4.16
CA ASN A 398 23.31 23.34 5.09
C ASN A 398 23.32 24.74 4.41
N THR A 399 23.75 24.83 3.15
CA THR A 399 23.70 26.06 2.34
C THR A 399 22.41 26.19 1.55
N GLY A 400 21.58 25.14 1.54
CA GLY A 400 20.36 25.06 0.73
C GLY A 400 20.58 24.55 -0.68
N SER A 401 21.78 24.06 -1.03
CA SER A 401 22.03 23.42 -2.33
C SER A 401 21.38 22.03 -2.37
N LEU A 402 20.66 21.75 -3.45
CA LEU A 402 19.99 20.47 -3.68
C LEU A 402 20.94 19.52 -4.40
N TYR A 403 21.13 18.33 -3.84
CA TYR A 403 21.83 17.23 -4.47
C TYR A 403 20.82 16.20 -4.95
N ILE A 404 20.97 15.73 -6.18
CA ILE A 404 20.19 14.61 -6.72
C ILE A 404 21.10 13.52 -7.26
N ALA A 405 20.71 12.26 -7.10
CA ALA A 405 21.32 11.12 -7.79
C ALA A 405 20.38 10.61 -8.88
N THR A 406 20.92 10.10 -9.98
CA THR A 406 20.13 9.64 -11.12
C THR A 406 20.17 8.13 -11.35
N TRP A 407 19.01 7.55 -11.61
CA TRP A 407 18.85 6.16 -12.03
C TRP A 407 18.93 6.10 -13.56
N ASP A 408 20.16 6.17 -14.05
CA ASP A 408 20.49 6.14 -15.46
C ASP A 408 21.83 5.42 -15.68
N ARG A 409 22.29 5.43 -16.94
CA ARG A 409 23.51 4.74 -17.36
C ARG A 409 24.76 5.16 -16.59
N ASP A 410 24.87 6.44 -16.24
CA ASP A 410 26.10 6.95 -15.66
C ASP A 410 26.03 6.96 -14.13
N GLY A 411 24.84 6.81 -13.52
CA GLY A 411 24.67 6.89 -12.07
C GLY A 411 25.28 8.17 -11.52
N ALA A 412 24.86 9.31 -12.06
CA ALA A 412 25.46 10.60 -11.75
C ALA A 412 24.87 11.24 -10.49
N VAL A 413 25.64 12.14 -9.88
CA VAL A 413 25.15 13.06 -8.85
C VAL A 413 25.28 14.48 -9.36
N TYR A 414 24.24 15.28 -9.17
CA TYR A 414 24.19 16.68 -9.55
C TYR A 414 23.96 17.57 -8.34
N ARG A 415 24.68 18.68 -8.26
CA ARG A 415 24.40 19.79 -7.35
C ARG A 415 23.60 20.85 -8.10
N ILE A 416 22.50 21.27 -7.50
CA ILE A 416 21.57 22.27 -8.04
C ILE A 416 21.49 23.43 -7.06
N GLN A 417 21.89 24.61 -7.51
CA GLN A 417 21.85 25.86 -6.75
C GLN A 417 20.74 26.75 -7.28
N ASP A 418 20.29 27.70 -6.47
CA ASP A 418 19.26 28.69 -6.83
C ASP A 418 17.93 28.09 -7.34
N TRP A 419 17.68 26.81 -7.03
CA TRP A 419 16.51 26.06 -7.49
C TRP A 419 15.18 26.70 -7.09
N ALA A 420 15.14 27.35 -5.93
CA ALA A 420 13.97 28.04 -5.42
C ALA A 420 13.64 29.33 -6.19
N THR A 421 14.59 29.94 -6.90
CA THR A 421 14.39 31.24 -7.56
C THR A 421 13.79 31.14 -8.98
N GLY A 422 13.72 29.93 -9.55
CA GLY A 422 13.29 29.72 -10.93
C GLY A 422 14.41 29.70 -11.96
N GLN A 423 15.67 29.91 -11.55
CA GLN A 423 16.84 29.86 -12.42
C GLN A 423 17.89 28.88 -11.87
N PRO A 424 17.60 27.56 -11.87
CA PRO A 424 18.52 26.60 -11.28
C PRO A 424 19.86 26.55 -12.04
N SER A 425 20.95 26.58 -11.29
CA SER A 425 22.30 26.27 -11.78
C SER A 425 22.62 24.82 -11.46
N VAL A 426 22.88 24.00 -12.48
CA VAL A 426 23.10 22.56 -12.36
C VAL A 426 24.57 22.24 -12.66
N ALA A 427 25.23 21.55 -11.73
CA ALA A 427 26.59 21.03 -11.89
C ALA A 427 26.61 19.51 -11.69
N ARG A 428 27.19 18.74 -12.61
CA ARG A 428 27.53 17.33 -12.37
C ARG A 428 28.71 17.27 -11.40
N VAL A 429 28.56 16.57 -10.29
CA VAL A 429 29.55 16.52 -9.21
C VAL A 429 30.06 15.10 -8.92
N ALA A 430 29.38 14.05 -9.38
CA ALA A 430 29.88 12.67 -9.28
C ALA A 430 29.29 11.79 -10.39
N GLU A 431 29.88 10.61 -10.60
CA GLU A 431 29.46 9.64 -11.62
C GLU A 431 29.98 8.22 -11.35
N GLY A 432 29.43 7.27 -12.08
CA GLY A 432 29.85 5.86 -12.06
C GLY A 432 29.27 5.05 -10.90
N LEU A 433 28.12 5.46 -10.37
CA LEU A 433 27.41 4.75 -9.32
C LEU A 433 26.44 3.71 -9.92
N HIS A 434 26.21 2.61 -9.21
CA HIS A 434 25.35 1.51 -9.64
C HIS A 434 23.95 1.67 -9.05
N GLU A 435 23.01 2.09 -9.90
CA GLU A 435 21.59 2.28 -9.55
C GLU A 435 21.39 3.11 -8.26
N PRO A 436 21.87 4.36 -8.22
CA PRO A 436 21.85 5.14 -6.98
C PRO A 436 20.43 5.60 -6.65
N LEU A 437 19.75 4.82 -5.82
CA LEU A 437 18.35 5.00 -5.42
C LEU A 437 18.21 5.57 -4.01
N GLY A 438 19.24 6.29 -3.53
CA GLY A 438 19.17 7.04 -2.29
C GLY A 438 20.35 7.95 -2.04
N LEU A 439 20.10 9.08 -1.38
CA LEU A 439 21.10 10.11 -1.14
C LEU A 439 20.80 10.80 0.21
N ALA A 440 21.82 10.99 1.05
CA ALA A 440 21.69 11.71 2.32
C ALA A 440 22.95 12.52 2.62
N ILE A 441 22.79 13.64 3.33
CA ILE A 441 23.90 14.44 3.83
C ILE A 441 23.85 14.46 5.36
N VAL A 442 24.96 14.07 6.00
CA VAL A 442 25.13 14.09 7.47
C VAL A 442 26.47 14.73 7.79
N ASP A 443 26.48 15.76 8.63
CA ASP A 443 27.71 16.47 9.00
C ASP A 443 28.54 16.94 7.78
N GLN A 444 27.86 17.43 6.73
CA GLN A 444 28.45 17.83 5.43
C GLN A 444 29.11 16.69 4.62
N ARG A 445 28.91 15.43 5.02
CA ARG A 445 29.35 14.24 4.28
C ARG A 445 28.20 13.73 3.43
N LEU A 446 28.47 13.46 2.15
CA LEU A 446 27.48 13.01 1.18
C LEU A 446 27.52 11.49 1.05
N PHE A 447 26.38 10.84 1.27
CA PHE A 447 26.22 9.39 1.18
C PHE A 447 25.25 9.01 0.08
N VAL A 448 25.58 7.94 -0.65
CA VAL A 448 24.77 7.39 -1.74
C VAL A 448 24.48 5.92 -1.48
N MET A 449 23.19 5.57 -1.50
CA MET A 449 22.74 4.18 -1.49
C MET A 449 22.81 3.62 -2.91
N GLN A 450 23.60 2.57 -3.10
CA GLN A 450 23.67 1.79 -4.33
C GLN A 450 23.08 0.40 -4.10
N LYS A 451 22.81 -0.33 -5.18
CA LYS A 451 22.38 -1.75 -5.11
C LYS A 451 23.28 -2.61 -4.23
N GLN A 452 24.59 -2.37 -4.28
CA GLN A 452 25.60 -3.29 -3.75
C GLN A 452 26.36 -2.77 -2.51
N GLU A 453 26.30 -1.47 -2.24
CA GLU A 453 27.02 -0.83 -1.12
C GLU A 453 26.41 0.54 -0.77
N LEU A 454 26.79 1.05 0.40
CA LEU A 454 26.61 2.43 0.82
C LEU A 454 27.94 3.17 0.69
N THR A 455 27.95 4.27 -0.05
CA THR A 455 29.18 4.97 -0.45
C THR A 455 29.19 6.41 0.06
N GLU A 456 30.31 6.81 0.64
CA GLU A 456 30.63 8.21 0.96
C GLU A 456 31.38 8.84 -0.22
N LEU A 457 30.87 9.96 -0.72
CA LEU A 457 31.53 10.75 -1.76
C LEU A 457 32.37 11.86 -1.11
N ILE A 458 33.65 11.95 -1.50
CA ILE A 458 34.62 12.89 -0.93
C ILE A 458 35.30 13.66 -2.08
N ASP A 459 35.17 14.98 -2.03
CA ASP A 459 35.92 15.92 -2.87
C ASP A 459 37.24 16.21 -2.15
N THR A 460 38.35 15.72 -2.73
CA THR A 460 39.68 15.78 -2.10
C THR A 460 40.51 16.99 -2.55
N ASN A 461 40.16 17.61 -3.68
CA ASN A 461 40.91 18.71 -4.28
C ASN A 461 40.15 20.05 -4.23
N THR A 462 38.91 20.04 -3.73
CA THR A 462 37.99 21.18 -3.59
C THR A 462 37.56 21.83 -4.91
N ASP A 463 37.57 21.09 -6.02
CA ASP A 463 37.14 21.59 -7.33
C ASP A 463 35.61 21.52 -7.53
N GLY A 464 34.88 20.92 -6.58
CA GLY A 464 33.44 20.72 -6.63
C GLY A 464 33.00 19.41 -7.27
N PHE A 465 33.93 18.55 -7.68
CA PHE A 465 33.72 17.19 -8.16
C PHE A 465 34.22 16.18 -7.11
N PHE A 466 33.46 15.11 -6.90
CA PHE A 466 33.79 14.06 -5.94
C PHE A 466 34.71 13.04 -6.60
N ASP A 467 35.97 13.05 -6.18
CA ASP A 467 37.02 12.19 -6.74
C ASP A 467 37.19 10.88 -5.98
N THR A 468 36.78 10.81 -4.72
CA THR A 468 36.94 9.62 -3.88
C THR A 468 35.59 9.02 -3.52
N TYR A 469 35.43 7.72 -3.82
CA TYR A 469 34.22 6.93 -3.57
C TYR A 469 34.58 5.90 -2.51
N LYS A 470 34.29 6.24 -1.25
CA LYS A 470 34.64 5.43 -0.10
C LYS A 470 33.50 4.50 0.27
N ASN A 471 33.79 3.21 0.38
CA ASN A 471 32.86 2.22 0.90
C ASN A 471 32.62 2.49 2.40
N LEU A 472 31.39 2.84 2.75
CA LEU A 472 30.97 2.93 4.15
C LEU A 472 30.50 1.56 4.63
N SER A 473 29.69 0.86 3.83
CA SER A 473 29.20 -0.48 4.15
C SER A 473 28.84 -1.27 2.90
N ASP A 474 29.30 -2.51 2.85
CA ASP A 474 28.96 -3.56 1.89
C ASP A 474 28.45 -4.84 2.59
N ALA A 475 27.93 -4.68 3.82
CA ALA A 475 27.63 -5.80 4.71
C ALA A 475 26.51 -6.75 4.26
N TRP A 476 25.74 -6.41 3.21
CA TRP A 476 24.71 -7.29 2.62
C TRP A 476 25.21 -7.98 1.36
N GLU A 477 24.63 -9.13 1.01
CA GLU A 477 24.96 -9.84 -0.21
C GLU A 477 24.32 -9.20 -1.45
N ALA A 478 25.08 -9.19 -2.55
CA ALA A 478 24.62 -8.69 -3.84
C ALA A 478 24.58 -9.83 -4.87
N THR A 479 23.49 -9.96 -5.61
CA THR A 479 23.41 -10.81 -6.80
C THR A 479 23.30 -9.93 -8.04
N PRO A 480 23.35 -10.50 -9.25
CA PRO A 480 23.25 -9.67 -10.42
C PRO A 480 21.79 -9.29 -10.72
N ASN A 481 20.80 -10.00 -10.13
CA ASN A 481 19.36 -9.87 -10.38
C ASN A 481 18.89 -8.41 -10.47
N PHE A 482 18.22 -8.07 -11.58
CA PHE A 482 17.79 -6.71 -11.93
C PHE A 482 16.85 -6.02 -10.93
N HIS A 483 16.23 -6.75 -10.00
CA HIS A 483 15.22 -6.22 -9.08
C HIS A 483 15.72 -6.07 -7.63
N GLU A 484 16.96 -6.48 -7.33
CA GLU A 484 17.55 -6.40 -6.00
C GLU A 484 18.00 -4.99 -5.59
N PHE A 485 17.12 -4.00 -5.74
CA PHE A 485 17.42 -2.60 -5.47
C PHE A 485 17.79 -2.32 -4.00
N GLY A 486 18.66 -1.33 -3.83
CA GLY A 486 18.91 -0.66 -2.55
C GLY A 486 18.17 0.68 -2.50
N PHE A 487 17.12 0.78 -1.68
CA PHE A 487 16.31 1.99 -1.56
C PHE A 487 16.70 2.83 -0.34
N GLY A 488 16.56 4.14 -0.45
CA GLY A 488 16.94 5.06 0.62
C GLY A 488 17.06 6.49 0.12
N LEU A 489 17.76 7.37 0.82
CA LEU A 489 18.45 7.18 2.11
C LEU A 489 17.94 8.29 3.02
N VAL A 490 17.58 7.97 4.25
CA VAL A 490 17.17 8.99 5.23
C VAL A 490 18.13 8.94 6.41
N SER A 491 18.54 10.10 6.89
CA SER A 491 19.39 10.20 8.07
C SER A 491 18.56 10.58 9.31
N HIS A 492 18.86 9.95 10.44
CA HIS A 492 18.28 10.30 11.73
C HIS A 492 19.22 9.85 12.86
N GLU A 493 19.50 10.73 13.82
CA GLU A 493 20.32 10.46 15.01
C GLU A 493 21.67 9.76 14.73
N GLY A 494 22.38 10.19 13.68
CA GLY A 494 23.69 9.65 13.31
C GLY A 494 23.65 8.31 12.56
N TYR A 495 22.45 7.79 12.25
CA TYR A 495 22.25 6.60 11.43
C TYR A 495 21.69 6.96 10.04
N LEU A 496 22.03 6.12 9.07
CA LEU A 496 21.52 6.14 7.70
C LEU A 496 20.58 4.94 7.52
N TYR A 497 19.33 5.18 7.16
CA TYR A 497 18.29 4.17 7.02
C TYR A 497 18.01 3.87 5.55
N GLY A 498 17.88 2.60 5.22
CA GLY A 498 17.59 2.12 3.87
C GLY A 498 16.83 0.80 3.87
N GLY A 499 16.43 0.36 2.68
CA GLY A 499 15.72 -0.90 2.45
C GLY A 499 16.33 -1.71 1.32
N LEU A 500 16.25 -3.03 1.43
CA LEU A 500 16.75 -3.98 0.42
C LEU A 500 15.57 -4.71 -0.23
N SER A 501 15.40 -4.54 -1.53
CA SER A 501 14.41 -5.32 -2.31
C SER A 501 14.89 -6.74 -2.55
N VAL A 502 13.95 -7.64 -2.85
CA VAL A 502 14.17 -9.05 -3.10
C VAL A 502 14.53 -9.35 -4.56
N CYS A 503 15.08 -10.54 -4.81
CA CYS A 503 15.23 -11.09 -6.14
C CYS A 503 13.87 -11.37 -6.75
N VAL A 504 13.68 -10.95 -8.00
CA VAL A 504 12.45 -11.15 -8.78
C VAL A 504 12.78 -11.80 -10.12
N GLU A 505 11.98 -12.79 -10.50
CA GLU A 505 12.02 -13.45 -11.81
C GLU A 505 11.35 -12.57 -12.87
N LEU A 506 11.67 -12.83 -14.14
CA LEU A 506 10.94 -12.21 -15.25
C LEU A 506 9.43 -12.48 -15.07
N GLY A 507 8.64 -11.42 -15.15
CA GLY A 507 7.21 -11.47 -14.88
C GLY A 507 6.79 -11.18 -13.44
N GLY A 508 7.71 -10.74 -12.59
CA GLY A 508 7.36 -10.13 -11.31
C GLY A 508 7.26 -11.10 -10.14
N LYS A 509 7.22 -12.42 -10.33
CA LYS A 509 7.23 -13.37 -9.20
C LYS A 509 8.58 -13.33 -8.48
N SER A 510 8.60 -13.39 -7.15
CA SER A 510 9.87 -13.41 -6.42
C SER A 510 10.62 -14.72 -6.67
N CYS A 511 11.96 -14.64 -6.75
CA CYS A 511 12.82 -15.82 -6.90
C CYS A 511 12.57 -16.81 -5.75
N LYS A 512 12.56 -18.11 -6.08
CA LYS A 512 12.37 -19.19 -5.08
C LYS A 512 13.38 -19.14 -3.94
N LEU A 513 14.60 -18.70 -4.23
CA LEU A 513 15.67 -18.51 -3.25
C LEU A 513 16.02 -17.04 -3.19
N GLN A 514 16.10 -16.52 -1.97
CA GLN A 514 16.52 -15.16 -1.67
C GLN A 514 17.87 -15.23 -0.95
N VAL A 515 18.80 -14.35 -1.32
CA VAL A 515 20.05 -14.21 -0.55
C VAL A 515 19.79 -13.53 0.78
N ALA A 516 20.73 -13.65 1.72
CA ALA A 516 20.57 -13.17 3.07
C ALA A 516 20.20 -11.67 3.11
N ASP A 517 19.37 -11.30 4.08
CA ASP A 517 18.94 -9.94 4.39
C ASP A 517 18.16 -9.18 3.30
N ARG A 518 17.87 -9.80 2.15
CA ARG A 518 16.91 -9.25 1.19
C ARG A 518 15.50 -9.19 1.77
N GLY A 519 14.74 -8.18 1.37
CA GLY A 519 13.40 -7.94 1.91
C GLY A 519 13.41 -7.37 3.33
N SER A 520 14.37 -6.48 3.60
CA SER A 520 14.62 -5.92 4.94
C SER A 520 14.74 -4.41 4.96
N ILE A 521 14.56 -3.85 6.15
CA ILE A 521 14.91 -2.46 6.48
C ILE A 521 16.10 -2.49 7.43
N PHE A 522 17.08 -1.64 7.15
CA PHE A 522 18.33 -1.59 7.91
C PHE A 522 18.66 -0.16 8.34
N ARG A 523 19.58 -0.05 9.30
CA ARG A 523 20.32 1.18 9.58
C ARG A 523 21.81 0.94 9.54
N VAL A 524 22.58 1.94 9.12
CA VAL A 524 24.03 1.96 9.15
C VAL A 524 24.49 3.13 10.01
N ASP A 525 25.37 2.87 10.97
CA ASP A 525 26.04 3.93 11.72
C ASP A 525 26.91 4.75 10.76
N SER A 526 26.64 6.06 10.65
CA SER A 526 27.26 6.94 9.63
C SER A 526 28.77 7.13 9.80
N ARG A 527 29.36 6.71 10.93
CA ARG A 527 30.78 6.87 11.23
C ARG A 527 31.56 5.57 11.05
N SER A 528 31.05 4.49 11.62
CA SER A 528 31.69 3.16 11.63
C SER A 528 31.30 2.29 10.44
N GLY A 529 30.18 2.58 9.77
CA GLY A 529 29.67 1.74 8.69
C GLY A 529 29.02 0.44 9.18
N LYS A 530 28.83 0.26 10.49
CA LYS A 530 28.20 -0.93 11.03
C LYS A 530 26.71 -0.97 10.66
N LEU A 531 26.30 -2.04 10.00
CA LEU A 531 24.91 -2.31 9.63
C LEU A 531 24.16 -3.08 10.73
N GLU A 532 22.89 -2.74 10.91
CA GLU A 532 21.92 -3.47 11.72
C GLU A 532 20.61 -3.64 10.94
N ILE A 533 20.11 -4.87 10.86
CA ILE A 533 18.78 -5.15 10.31
C ILE A 533 17.73 -4.85 11.36
N LEU A 534 16.78 -3.97 11.03
CA LEU A 534 15.70 -3.56 11.92
C LEU A 534 14.45 -4.43 11.74
N ALA A 535 14.06 -4.71 10.50
CA ALA A 535 12.87 -5.51 10.20
C ALA A 535 13.03 -6.30 8.91
N LYS A 536 12.22 -7.36 8.76
CA LYS A 536 12.22 -8.27 7.61
C LYS A 536 10.81 -8.46 7.04
N GLY A 537 10.67 -9.22 5.96
CA GLY A 537 9.38 -9.56 5.39
C GLY A 537 8.75 -8.46 4.53
N LEU A 538 9.60 -7.63 3.90
CA LEU A 538 9.21 -6.72 2.83
C LEU A 538 9.61 -7.32 1.48
N ARG A 539 8.98 -6.91 0.39
CA ARG A 539 9.32 -7.40 -0.96
C ARG A 539 10.10 -6.34 -1.75
N THR A 540 9.52 -5.15 -1.87
CA THR A 540 10.10 -4.04 -2.61
C THR A 540 9.80 -2.75 -1.86
N PRO A 541 10.61 -2.45 -0.82
CA PRO A 541 10.38 -1.26 0.00
C PRO A 541 10.92 0.01 -0.68
N ASN A 542 10.23 0.49 -1.73
CA ASN A 542 10.69 1.64 -2.52
C ASN A 542 10.56 2.96 -1.76
N GLY A 543 11.52 3.21 -0.88
CA GLY A 543 11.67 4.46 -0.16
C GLY A 543 11.28 4.35 1.31
N ILE A 544 11.95 5.18 2.10
CA ILE A 544 11.84 5.21 3.56
C ILE A 544 11.72 6.65 3.99
N GLY A 545 10.88 6.92 4.99
CA GLY A 545 10.72 8.22 5.61
C GLY A 545 10.96 8.11 7.11
N VAL A 546 11.54 9.13 7.71
CA VAL A 546 11.66 9.21 9.18
C VAL A 546 10.98 10.49 9.65
N SER A 547 10.05 10.37 10.60
CA SER A 547 9.40 11.53 11.20
C SER A 547 10.35 12.28 12.13
N THR A 548 10.02 13.51 12.50
CA THR A 548 10.76 14.27 13.51
C THR A 548 10.78 13.58 14.88
N GLU A 549 9.82 12.70 15.15
CA GLU A 549 9.71 11.88 16.36
C GLU A 549 10.45 10.53 16.24
N GLY A 550 11.17 10.30 15.13
CA GLY A 550 11.95 9.08 14.90
C GLY A 550 11.13 7.88 14.40
N GLN A 551 9.86 8.07 14.02
CA GLN A 551 9.05 6.99 13.45
C GLN A 551 9.52 6.69 12.02
N ILE A 552 9.80 5.42 11.75
CA ILE A 552 10.22 4.96 10.43
C ILE A 552 9.00 4.51 9.63
N TRP A 553 8.78 5.11 8.48
CA TRP A 553 7.67 4.80 7.57
C TRP A 553 8.20 4.23 6.27
N VAL A 554 7.58 3.15 5.80
CA VAL A 554 7.98 2.46 4.57
C VAL A 554 6.74 2.05 3.79
N THR A 555 6.78 2.29 2.49
CA THR A 555 5.84 1.73 1.52
C THR A 555 6.45 0.46 0.92
N ASP A 556 5.62 -0.55 0.65
CA ASP A 556 6.08 -1.86 0.14
C ASP A 556 5.12 -2.34 -0.94
N ASN A 557 5.68 -2.89 -2.04
CA ASN A 557 4.89 -3.30 -3.20
C ASN A 557 4.26 -4.68 -2.99
N GLN A 558 3.10 -4.90 -3.60
CA GLN A 558 2.42 -6.20 -3.68
C GLN A 558 3.29 -7.27 -4.35
N GLY A 559 2.97 -8.54 -4.14
CA GLY A 559 3.57 -9.69 -4.79
C GLY A 559 3.20 -10.97 -4.06
N ASP A 560 4.03 -12.01 -4.16
CA ASP A 560 3.85 -13.22 -3.37
C ASP A 560 3.92 -12.90 -1.87
N TRP A 561 3.00 -13.48 -1.11
CA TRP A 561 2.71 -13.22 0.30
C TRP A 561 2.22 -11.80 0.64
N LEU A 562 2.25 -10.88 -0.32
CA LEU A 562 1.87 -9.48 -0.18
C LEU A 562 0.68 -9.16 -1.10
N PRO A 563 -0.55 -9.43 -0.67
CA PRO A 563 -1.72 -9.40 -1.54
C PRO A 563 -2.02 -8.03 -2.16
N ALA A 564 -1.63 -6.94 -1.48
CA ALA A 564 -1.70 -5.58 -1.98
C ALA A 564 -0.48 -4.77 -1.50
N SER A 565 -0.23 -3.63 -2.13
CA SER A 565 0.75 -2.66 -1.64
C SER A 565 0.34 -2.16 -0.24
N LYS A 566 1.29 -1.68 0.56
CA LYS A 566 1.00 -1.27 1.94
C LYS A 566 1.92 -0.15 2.43
N LEU A 567 1.48 0.57 3.46
CA LEU A 567 2.28 1.47 4.29
C LEU A 567 2.46 0.84 5.68
N VAL A 568 3.70 0.79 6.17
CA VAL A 568 4.05 0.23 7.48
C VAL A 568 4.85 1.22 8.31
N ASN A 569 4.66 1.17 9.63
CA ASN A 569 5.57 1.76 10.59
C ASN A 569 6.56 0.67 11.04
N VAL A 570 7.86 0.92 10.92
CA VAL A 570 8.88 -0.09 11.24
C VAL A 570 9.35 0.07 12.68
N VAL A 571 9.17 -0.99 13.47
CA VAL A 571 9.78 -1.14 14.79
C VAL A 571 10.75 -2.34 14.77
N GLY A 572 11.84 -2.25 15.53
CA GLY A 572 12.88 -3.29 15.54
C GLY A 572 12.36 -4.68 15.91
N GLY A 573 12.72 -5.70 15.12
CA GLY A 573 12.36 -7.10 15.30
C GLY A 573 11.05 -7.53 14.62
N GLU A 574 10.35 -6.62 13.94
CA GLU A 574 9.08 -6.94 13.26
C GLU A 574 9.29 -7.64 11.90
N HIS A 575 8.25 -8.36 11.47
CA HIS A 575 8.19 -9.03 10.17
C HIS A 575 6.89 -8.66 9.43
N PHE A 576 6.99 -8.27 8.17
CA PHE A 576 5.86 -7.68 7.43
C PHE A 576 5.19 -8.60 6.40
N GLY A 577 5.56 -9.88 6.35
CA GLY A 577 4.75 -10.94 5.74
C GLY A 577 5.35 -11.59 4.50
N PHE A 578 6.22 -10.91 3.74
CA PHE A 578 6.90 -11.54 2.61
C PHE A 578 7.67 -12.80 3.06
N GLY A 579 7.55 -13.90 2.30
CA GLY A 579 8.17 -15.19 2.65
C GLY A 579 7.36 -16.07 3.61
N GLY A 580 6.16 -15.64 4.03
CA GLY A 580 5.19 -16.51 4.73
C GLY A 580 5.51 -16.77 6.20
N ALA A 581 6.04 -15.79 6.93
CA ALA A 581 6.32 -15.95 8.36
C ALA A 581 5.04 -16.15 9.20
N GLU A 582 5.14 -16.94 10.28
CA GLU A 582 4.02 -17.23 11.18
C GLU A 582 3.48 -16.00 11.91
N ARG A 583 4.36 -15.06 12.28
CA ARG A 583 4.00 -13.79 12.92
C ARG A 583 4.25 -12.65 11.96
N VAL A 584 3.16 -11.98 11.56
CA VAL A 584 3.19 -10.84 10.65
C VAL A 584 2.59 -9.63 11.34
N LYS A 585 3.30 -8.50 11.30
CA LYS A 585 2.78 -7.21 11.74
C LYS A 585 1.79 -6.69 10.70
N ALA A 586 0.59 -6.32 11.16
CA ALA A 586 -0.41 -5.71 10.30
C ALA A 586 0.07 -4.36 9.77
N PRO A 587 -0.23 -4.00 8.50
CA PRO A 587 0.13 -2.69 7.98
C PRO A 587 -0.71 -1.57 8.61
N ALA A 588 -0.16 -0.36 8.61
CA ALA A 588 -0.92 0.83 8.97
C ALA A 588 -1.97 1.12 7.90
N LEU A 589 -1.62 0.93 6.63
CA LEU A 589 -2.55 1.03 5.49
C LEU A 589 -2.30 -0.09 4.48
N TRP A 590 -3.37 -0.69 3.99
CA TRP A 590 -3.39 -1.32 2.68
C TRP A 590 -3.60 -0.25 1.60
N LEU A 591 -2.92 -0.44 0.47
CA LEU A 591 -3.01 0.38 -0.73
C LEU A 591 -3.52 -0.52 -1.88
N PRO A 592 -4.85 -0.63 -2.06
CA PRO A 592 -5.44 -1.50 -3.06
C PRO A 592 -4.94 -1.25 -4.49
N GLN A 593 -4.62 -2.37 -5.15
CA GLN A 593 -4.08 -2.42 -6.51
C GLN A 593 -5.05 -1.80 -7.53
N ASN A 594 -4.50 -1.01 -8.46
CA ASN A 594 -5.24 -0.30 -9.53
C ASN A 594 -6.27 0.72 -9.04
N GLU A 595 -6.35 0.96 -7.73
CA GLU A 595 -7.26 1.94 -7.12
C GLU A 595 -6.47 3.11 -6.57
N ILE A 596 -5.59 2.86 -5.59
CA ILE A 596 -4.82 3.91 -4.90
C ILE A 596 -3.31 3.67 -4.91
N GLY A 597 -2.85 2.43 -5.15
CA GLY A 597 -1.43 2.13 -5.19
C GLY A 597 -1.10 0.90 -6.02
N ASN A 598 0.01 0.94 -6.72
CA ASN A 598 0.57 -0.15 -7.53
C ASN A 598 2.08 -0.30 -7.32
N SER A 599 2.77 0.81 -7.08
CA SER A 599 4.21 0.89 -6.82
C SER A 599 4.48 2.16 -5.99
N PRO A 600 3.95 2.20 -4.76
CA PRO A 600 4.07 3.37 -3.89
C PRO A 600 5.53 3.65 -3.56
N THR A 601 5.86 4.93 -3.37
CA THR A 601 7.24 5.38 -3.20
C THR A 601 7.48 6.04 -1.84
N GLN A 602 8.61 6.75 -1.67
CA GLN A 602 9.07 7.29 -0.40
C GLN A 602 7.98 8.06 0.36
N PRO A 603 7.60 7.60 1.57
CA PRO A 603 6.69 8.35 2.43
C PRO A 603 7.39 9.57 3.04
N LEU A 604 6.66 10.68 3.12
CA LEU A 604 7.08 11.96 3.68
C LEU A 604 6.03 12.43 4.69
N VAL A 605 6.41 12.56 5.96
CA VAL A 605 5.56 13.18 6.99
C VAL A 605 5.63 14.70 6.82
N LEU A 606 4.47 15.34 6.65
CA LEU A 606 4.39 16.80 6.47
C LEU A 606 4.53 17.54 7.80
N GLY A 607 5.46 18.50 7.86
CA GLY A 607 5.68 19.36 9.01
C GLY A 607 4.86 20.66 8.98
N ARG A 608 4.33 21.04 7.81
CA ARG A 608 3.63 22.32 7.60
C ARG A 608 2.37 22.19 6.74
N GLY A 609 1.66 23.31 6.61
CA GLY A 609 0.45 23.40 5.79
C GLY A 609 -0.78 22.75 6.43
N PRO A 610 -1.93 22.75 5.71
CA PRO A 610 -3.20 22.24 6.20
C PRO A 610 -3.22 20.72 6.45
N TYR A 611 -2.23 19.99 5.92
CA TYR A 611 -2.07 18.54 6.08
C TYR A 611 -0.94 18.18 7.05
N LYS A 612 -0.50 19.12 7.90
CA LYS A 612 0.55 18.89 8.90
C LYS A 612 0.26 17.63 9.73
N GLY A 613 1.26 16.77 9.89
CA GLY A 613 1.19 15.49 10.59
C GLY A 613 0.69 14.32 9.75
N GLN A 614 0.23 14.57 8.51
CA GLN A 614 -0.14 13.51 7.56
C GLN A 614 1.06 13.10 6.71
N LEU A 615 0.93 11.97 6.01
CA LEU A 615 1.95 11.49 5.09
C LEU A 615 1.57 11.75 3.64
N LEU A 616 2.56 12.06 2.81
CA LEU A 616 2.49 11.99 1.35
C LEU A 616 3.42 10.91 0.82
N PHE A 617 3.04 10.28 -0.28
CA PHE A 617 3.92 9.37 -1.03
C PHE A 617 3.52 9.40 -2.51
N GLY A 618 4.49 9.18 -3.40
CA GLY A 618 4.22 9.02 -4.83
C GLY A 618 3.83 7.58 -5.18
N ASP A 619 3.59 7.35 -6.47
CA ASP A 619 3.48 6.01 -7.05
C ASP A 619 4.08 6.00 -8.46
N ILE A 620 4.90 4.99 -8.78
CA ILE A 620 5.58 4.89 -10.09
C ILE A 620 4.61 4.51 -11.22
N TYR A 621 3.59 3.70 -10.94
CA TYR A 621 2.70 3.16 -11.96
C TYR A 621 1.29 3.77 -11.88
N ASN A 622 0.68 3.78 -10.69
CA ASN A 622 -0.61 4.43 -10.47
C ASN A 622 -0.51 5.97 -10.61
N GLY A 623 0.70 6.52 -10.47
CA GLY A 623 1.00 7.93 -10.72
C GLY A 623 0.53 8.87 -9.61
N GLY A 624 0.89 10.15 -9.77
CA GLY A 624 0.52 11.21 -8.85
C GLY A 624 1.13 11.07 -7.43
N ILE A 625 0.57 11.85 -6.50
CA ILE A 625 0.85 11.83 -5.07
C ILE A 625 -0.42 11.37 -4.36
N LYS A 626 -0.25 10.52 -3.34
CA LYS A 626 -1.28 10.07 -2.43
C LYS A 626 -1.05 10.69 -1.05
N ARG A 627 -2.12 10.78 -0.26
CA ARG A 627 -2.10 11.29 1.11
C ARG A 627 -2.60 10.23 2.07
N ALA A 628 -2.00 10.16 3.26
CA ALA A 628 -2.42 9.26 4.32
C ALA A 628 -2.63 10.02 5.62
N TYR A 629 -3.82 9.83 6.20
CA TYR A 629 -4.12 10.22 7.57
C TYR A 629 -4.07 8.98 8.45
N LEU A 630 -3.29 9.03 9.54
CA LEU A 630 -3.11 7.91 10.46
C LEU A 630 -3.53 8.29 11.88
N GLU A 631 -4.01 7.31 12.62
CA GLU A 631 -4.32 7.39 14.04
C GLU A 631 -3.83 6.15 14.78
N LYS A 632 -3.67 6.25 16.10
CA LYS A 632 -3.39 5.10 16.96
C LYS A 632 -4.66 4.62 17.63
N VAL A 633 -5.01 3.35 17.41
CA VAL A 633 -6.13 2.69 18.07
C VAL A 633 -5.61 1.45 18.79
N ALA A 634 -5.86 1.38 20.10
CA ALA A 634 -5.30 0.34 20.97
C ALA A 634 -3.76 0.21 20.86
N GLY A 635 -3.06 1.34 20.64
CA GLY A 635 -1.59 1.38 20.49
C GLY A 635 -1.08 1.05 19.09
N GLU A 636 -1.94 0.58 18.18
CA GLU A 636 -1.58 0.19 16.82
C GLU A 636 -1.95 1.28 15.81
N TRP A 637 -1.11 1.46 14.79
CA TRP A 637 -1.37 2.39 13.71
C TRP A 637 -2.41 1.84 12.74
N GLN A 638 -3.33 2.71 12.35
CA GLN A 638 -4.33 2.46 11.32
C GLN A 638 -4.82 3.80 10.75
N GLY A 639 -5.60 3.82 9.68
CA GLY A 639 -6.08 5.10 9.12
C GLY A 639 -6.58 5.01 7.69
N ALA A 640 -6.62 6.13 6.99
CA ALA A 640 -7.14 6.24 5.63
C ALA A 640 -6.11 6.77 4.61
N ALA A 641 -6.10 6.15 3.43
CA ALA A 641 -5.43 6.66 2.24
C ALA A 641 -6.41 7.45 1.35
N PHE A 642 -5.90 8.49 0.69
CA PHE A 642 -6.62 9.36 -0.22
C PHE A 642 -5.77 9.62 -1.46
N HIS A 643 -6.42 9.78 -2.61
CA HIS A 643 -5.81 10.50 -3.71
C HIS A 643 -5.48 11.93 -3.28
N PHE A 644 -4.42 12.52 -3.84
CA PHE A 644 -4.04 13.90 -3.54
C PHE A 644 -3.82 14.75 -4.79
N SER A 645 -2.85 14.43 -5.63
CA SER A 645 -2.51 15.25 -6.80
C SER A 645 -2.04 14.39 -7.96
N ASP A 646 -2.40 14.71 -9.21
CA ASP A 646 -1.92 13.96 -10.39
C ASP A 646 -1.15 14.79 -11.41
N GLY A 647 -1.49 16.08 -11.57
CA GLY A 647 -0.98 17.03 -12.60
C GLY A 647 0.51 17.38 -12.51
N LEU A 648 1.34 16.37 -12.39
CA LEU A 648 2.79 16.34 -12.28
C LEU A 648 3.37 15.85 -13.61
N ALA A 649 4.61 16.26 -13.90
CA ALA A 649 5.26 15.97 -15.18
C ALA A 649 5.55 14.47 -15.40
N ALA A 650 5.85 13.73 -14.34
CA ALA A 650 6.27 12.33 -14.36
C ALA A 650 5.94 11.62 -13.03
N PRO A 651 6.04 10.27 -12.97
CA PRO A 651 5.79 9.51 -11.74
C PRO A 651 6.75 9.89 -10.62
N VAL A 652 6.24 10.04 -9.39
CA VAL A 652 7.02 10.57 -8.26
C VAL A 652 7.72 9.44 -7.50
N ASN A 653 9.06 9.49 -7.45
CA ASN A 653 9.90 8.54 -6.74
C ASN A 653 10.34 9.02 -5.35
N ARG A 654 10.66 10.31 -5.26
CA ARG A 654 11.23 10.92 -4.05
C ARG A 654 10.49 12.21 -3.74
N LEU A 655 10.10 12.36 -2.48
CA LEU A 655 9.48 13.56 -1.93
C LEU A 655 10.34 14.11 -0.80
N MET A 656 10.49 15.42 -0.75
CA MET A 656 11.18 16.13 0.33
C MET A 656 10.47 17.43 0.66
N GLU A 657 10.19 17.67 1.94
CA GLU A 657 9.67 18.95 2.41
C GLU A 657 10.82 19.92 2.70
N THR A 658 10.72 21.14 2.18
CA THR A 658 11.68 22.23 2.36
C THR A 658 10.97 23.48 2.85
N GLU A 659 11.72 24.55 3.15
CA GLU A 659 11.11 25.85 3.48
C GLU A 659 10.31 26.47 2.33
N GLU A 660 10.73 26.20 1.10
CA GLU A 660 10.16 26.74 -0.13
C GLU A 660 8.94 25.95 -0.63
N GLY A 661 8.77 24.70 -0.18
CA GLY A 661 7.73 23.79 -0.65
C GLY A 661 8.18 22.33 -0.68
N LEU A 662 7.45 21.50 -1.43
CA LEU A 662 7.76 20.09 -1.64
C LEU A 662 8.57 19.91 -2.92
N LEU A 663 9.74 19.28 -2.83
CA LEU A 663 10.48 18.81 -3.99
C LEU A 663 9.97 17.41 -4.39
N ALA A 664 9.67 17.23 -5.66
CA ALA A 664 9.25 15.98 -6.27
C ALA A 664 10.27 15.54 -7.32
N GLY A 665 11.06 14.52 -6.98
CA GLY A 665 11.96 13.82 -7.90
C GLY A 665 11.21 12.70 -8.61
N GLN A 666 11.29 12.68 -9.93
CA GLN A 666 10.47 11.81 -10.78
C GLN A 666 11.32 10.82 -11.58
N ILE A 667 10.77 9.63 -11.81
CA ILE A 667 11.45 8.51 -12.47
C ILE A 667 10.43 7.64 -13.22
N GLY A 668 10.91 6.86 -14.19
CA GLY A 668 10.16 5.75 -14.77
C GLY A 668 10.98 4.93 -15.78
N SER A 669 10.29 4.02 -16.45
CA SER A 669 10.76 3.20 -17.57
C SER A 669 9.56 2.72 -18.38
N SER A 670 9.82 2.12 -19.55
CA SER A 670 8.81 1.37 -20.31
C SER A 670 8.24 0.20 -19.51
N GLY A 671 7.00 -0.20 -19.82
CA GLY A 671 6.29 -1.29 -19.15
C GLY A 671 5.66 -0.88 -17.81
N ASN A 672 5.76 -1.73 -16.79
CA ASN A 672 5.09 -1.53 -15.50
C ASN A 672 5.79 -0.56 -14.53
N TRP A 673 6.89 0.07 -14.93
CA TRP A 673 7.64 1.01 -14.08
C TRP A 673 7.51 2.45 -14.58
N GLY A 674 6.32 2.84 -15.00
CA GLY A 674 6.01 4.20 -15.39
C GLY A 674 4.51 4.46 -15.44
N GLU A 675 4.15 5.74 -15.44
CA GLU A 675 2.78 6.18 -15.70
C GLU A 675 2.61 6.37 -17.21
N ALA A 676 1.46 5.92 -17.74
CA ALA A 676 1.15 6.04 -19.15
C ALA A 676 1.20 7.51 -19.62
N ASP A 677 1.68 7.72 -20.84
CA ASP A 677 1.76 9.03 -21.50
C ASP A 677 2.61 10.11 -20.81
N LYS A 678 3.38 9.77 -19.77
CA LYS A 678 4.30 10.71 -19.09
C LYS A 678 5.77 10.37 -19.36
N PRO A 679 6.68 11.36 -19.37
CA PRO A 679 8.11 11.12 -19.40
C PRO A 679 8.57 10.32 -18.17
N TRP A 680 9.73 9.66 -18.32
CA TRP A 680 10.35 8.82 -17.30
C TRP A 680 11.36 9.59 -16.41
N PHE A 681 11.34 10.91 -16.50
CA PHE A 681 12.26 11.80 -15.80
C PHE A 681 11.54 13.07 -15.39
N GLY A 682 12.06 13.74 -14.37
CA GLY A 682 11.55 15.04 -13.96
C GLY A 682 11.99 15.47 -12.57
N LEU A 683 11.95 16.78 -12.35
CA LEU A 683 12.22 17.39 -11.06
C LEU A 683 11.35 18.65 -10.94
N GLN A 684 10.50 18.69 -9.92
CA GLN A 684 9.53 19.78 -9.73
C GLN A 684 9.54 20.29 -8.29
N LEU A 685 9.33 21.60 -8.13
CA LEU A 685 9.05 22.24 -6.85
C LEU A 685 7.56 22.56 -6.77
N LEU A 686 6.89 22.05 -5.74
CA LEU A 686 5.48 22.27 -5.44
C LEU A 686 5.36 23.23 -4.26
N ARG A 687 4.81 24.43 -4.47
CA ARG A 687 4.64 25.41 -3.40
C ARG A 687 3.21 25.43 -2.89
N TRP A 688 3.06 25.46 -1.58
CA TRP A 688 1.76 25.66 -0.94
C TRP A 688 1.14 26.99 -1.37
N SER A 689 -0.13 26.97 -1.74
CA SER A 689 -0.93 28.18 -1.99
C SER A 689 -1.77 28.53 -0.76
N GLU A 690 -2.35 29.74 -0.74
CA GLU A 690 -3.31 30.13 0.31
C GLU A 690 -4.67 29.43 0.17
N ASN A 691 -4.95 28.81 -0.98
CA ASN A 691 -6.19 28.10 -1.24
C ASN A 691 -6.09 26.66 -0.75
N THR A 692 -7.14 26.14 -0.12
CA THR A 692 -7.28 24.70 0.14
C THR A 692 -8.40 24.14 -0.73
N ALA A 693 -8.30 22.88 -1.14
CA ALA A 693 -9.38 22.22 -1.86
C ALA A 693 -10.51 21.84 -0.89
N PHE A 694 -11.76 21.77 -1.34
CA PHE A 694 -12.82 21.11 -0.59
C PHE A 694 -12.66 19.59 -0.68
N GLU A 695 -12.30 18.91 0.42
CA GLU A 695 -12.04 17.46 0.46
C GLU A 695 -12.11 16.91 1.90
N PRO A 696 -12.20 15.58 2.11
CA PRO A 696 -12.05 14.95 3.42
C PRO A 696 -10.61 15.10 3.92
N LEU A 697 -10.37 15.86 4.99
CA LEU A 697 -9.06 16.00 5.61
C LEU A 697 -8.69 14.78 6.46
N THR A 698 -9.63 14.27 7.24
CA THR A 698 -9.43 13.11 8.12
C THR A 698 -10.61 12.18 8.04
N VAL A 699 -10.33 10.89 8.23
CA VAL A 699 -11.34 9.85 8.49
C VAL A 699 -10.83 9.06 9.67
N ASN A 700 -11.58 9.08 10.76
CA ASN A 700 -11.27 8.41 12.01
C ASN A 700 -12.27 7.29 12.28
N ALA A 701 -11.81 6.17 12.82
CA ALA A 701 -12.71 5.18 13.37
C ALA A 701 -13.35 5.72 14.67
N THR A 702 -14.65 5.49 14.83
CA THR A 702 -15.34 5.66 16.10
C THR A 702 -15.73 4.28 16.66
N PRO A 703 -16.25 4.18 17.89
CA PRO A 703 -16.72 2.91 18.43
C PRO A 703 -17.86 2.27 17.64
N HIS A 704 -18.64 3.07 16.91
CA HIS A 704 -19.82 2.60 16.17
C HIS A 704 -19.70 2.73 14.66
N GLY A 705 -18.77 3.53 14.12
CA GLY A 705 -18.54 3.67 12.69
C GLY A 705 -17.35 4.57 12.42
N PHE A 706 -17.59 5.70 11.75
CA PHE A 706 -16.54 6.62 11.31
C PHE A 706 -16.94 8.09 11.46
N LYS A 707 -15.91 8.92 11.66
CA LYS A 707 -16.00 10.38 11.67
C LYS A 707 -15.10 10.93 10.57
N ALA A 708 -15.67 11.65 9.62
CA ALA A 708 -14.93 12.32 8.55
C ALA A 708 -15.01 13.84 8.72
N THR A 709 -13.87 14.51 8.67
CA THR A 709 -13.79 15.98 8.74
C THR A 709 -13.32 16.53 7.41
N PHE A 710 -14.10 17.43 6.81
CA PHE A 710 -13.80 18.13 5.57
C PHE A 710 -13.01 19.42 5.80
N SER A 711 -12.24 19.82 4.80
CA SER A 711 -11.43 21.05 4.82
C SER A 711 -12.26 22.33 4.85
N LYS A 712 -13.48 22.28 4.29
CA LYS A 712 -14.43 23.40 4.24
C LYS A 712 -15.82 22.93 4.68
N PRO A 713 -16.67 23.85 5.18
CA PRO A 713 -18.06 23.53 5.53
C PRO A 713 -18.85 23.05 4.31
N LEU A 714 -19.74 22.08 4.49
CA LEU A 714 -20.70 21.62 3.48
C LEU A 714 -21.77 22.69 3.22
N HIS A 715 -22.20 22.82 1.96
CA HIS A 715 -23.27 23.74 1.55
C HIS A 715 -24.55 23.52 2.36
N GLY A 716 -25.29 24.59 2.66
CA GLY A 716 -26.45 24.57 3.57
C GLY A 716 -27.57 23.60 3.18
N GLU A 717 -27.70 23.31 1.88
CA GLU A 717 -28.71 22.41 1.32
C GLU A 717 -28.37 20.92 1.43
N VAL A 718 -27.12 20.57 1.77
CA VAL A 718 -26.72 19.17 1.94
C VAL A 718 -27.36 18.60 3.20
N THR A 719 -28.16 17.54 3.06
CA THR A 719 -28.68 16.76 4.19
C THR A 719 -27.65 15.73 4.66
N ALA A 720 -27.74 15.28 5.92
CA ALA A 720 -26.78 14.32 6.47
C ALA A 720 -26.77 13.00 5.69
N GLU A 721 -27.95 12.54 5.29
CA GLU A 721 -28.19 11.28 4.58
C GLU A 721 -27.57 11.26 3.18
N ALA A 722 -27.31 12.44 2.58
CA ALA A 722 -26.76 12.56 1.24
C ALA A 722 -25.23 12.57 1.19
N ILE A 723 -24.55 12.59 2.36
CA ILE A 723 -23.09 12.79 2.45
C ILE A 723 -22.31 11.52 2.08
N VAL A 724 -22.70 10.37 2.65
CA VAL A 724 -22.03 9.08 2.44
C VAL A 724 -22.85 8.29 1.43
N SER A 725 -22.25 7.97 0.28
CA SER A 725 -22.94 7.30 -0.83
C SER A 725 -22.71 5.79 -0.87
N ASP A 726 -21.54 5.33 -0.44
CA ASP A 726 -21.22 3.90 -0.34
C ASP A 726 -20.24 3.64 0.80
N VAL A 727 -20.42 2.52 1.47
CA VAL A 727 -19.44 1.96 2.41
C VAL A 727 -19.30 0.49 2.09
N SER A 728 -18.09 0.05 1.80
CA SER A 728 -17.79 -1.35 1.46
C SER A 728 -16.62 -1.85 2.28
N GLN A 729 -16.58 -3.16 2.58
CA GLN A 729 -15.44 -3.76 3.26
C GLN A 729 -14.96 -5.05 2.60
N TRP A 730 -13.68 -5.37 2.77
CA TRP A 730 -13.07 -6.64 2.40
C TRP A 730 -11.80 -6.87 3.23
N PHE A 731 -11.26 -8.08 3.17
CA PHE A 731 -9.94 -8.38 3.74
C PHE A 731 -9.01 -8.97 2.69
N TYR A 732 -7.73 -8.99 3.02
CA TYR A 732 -6.69 -9.62 2.21
C TYR A 732 -6.12 -10.83 2.93
N TYR A 733 -5.74 -11.85 2.15
CA TYR A 733 -5.12 -13.07 2.64
C TYR A 733 -3.72 -13.24 2.04
N PRO A 734 -2.66 -13.33 2.86
CA PRO A 734 -1.31 -13.56 2.37
C PRO A 734 -1.15 -15.01 1.91
N SER A 735 -0.65 -15.21 0.69
CA SER A 735 -0.42 -16.54 0.12
C SER A 735 0.79 -16.53 -0.82
N PRO A 736 1.38 -17.68 -1.19
CA PRO A 736 2.48 -17.75 -2.17
C PRO A 736 2.13 -17.23 -3.58
N LEU A 737 0.86 -16.91 -3.84
CA LEU A 737 0.41 -16.35 -5.12
C LEU A 737 0.80 -14.88 -5.22
N TYR A 738 1.15 -14.44 -6.42
CA TYR A 738 1.44 -13.04 -6.71
C TYR A 738 0.19 -12.18 -6.53
N GLY A 739 0.25 -11.26 -5.57
CA GLY A 739 -0.88 -10.43 -5.19
C GLY A 739 -2.04 -11.25 -4.62
N GLY A 740 -3.17 -10.59 -4.36
CA GLY A 740 -4.34 -11.26 -3.82
C GLY A 740 -5.63 -10.53 -4.15
N PRO A 741 -6.75 -11.27 -4.30
CA PRO A 741 -8.04 -10.65 -4.51
C PRO A 741 -8.54 -10.02 -3.22
N LYS A 742 -9.53 -9.15 -3.35
CA LYS A 742 -10.38 -8.71 -2.24
C LYS A 742 -11.26 -9.89 -1.84
N TYR A 743 -11.14 -10.38 -0.61
CA TYR A 743 -12.00 -11.45 -0.08
C TYR A 743 -13.16 -10.88 0.73
N GLY A 744 -14.35 -11.46 0.56
CA GLY A 744 -15.54 -11.08 1.32
C GLY A 744 -15.98 -9.64 1.06
N LEU A 745 -15.82 -9.14 -0.17
CA LEU A 745 -16.28 -7.80 -0.55
C LEU A 745 -17.79 -7.69 -0.34
N GLU A 746 -18.21 -6.82 0.58
CA GLU A 746 -19.60 -6.59 0.94
C GLU A 746 -19.89 -5.11 1.21
N SER A 747 -21.10 -4.67 0.89
CA SER A 747 -21.59 -3.32 1.23
C SER A 747 -22.09 -3.27 2.67
N LEU A 748 -21.83 -2.15 3.34
CA LEU A 748 -22.24 -1.86 4.70
C LEU A 748 -23.21 -0.66 4.72
N ALA A 749 -24.07 -0.61 5.73
CA ALA A 749 -24.93 0.54 5.97
C ALA A 749 -24.15 1.68 6.64
N ALA A 750 -24.39 2.91 6.19
CA ALA A 750 -24.06 4.13 6.91
C ALA A 750 -25.34 4.63 7.61
N ASP A 751 -25.48 4.27 8.88
CA ASP A 751 -26.65 4.58 9.70
C ASP A 751 -26.40 5.81 10.58
N ASN A 752 -27.47 6.40 11.11
CA ASN A 752 -27.43 7.51 12.08
C ASN A 752 -26.44 8.62 11.70
N ILE A 753 -26.49 9.09 10.44
CA ILE A 753 -25.56 10.10 9.95
C ILE A 753 -25.83 11.44 10.63
N ARG A 754 -24.81 12.01 11.25
CA ARG A 754 -24.85 13.25 12.04
C ARG A 754 -23.89 14.25 11.42
N LEU A 755 -24.39 15.42 11.06
CA LEU A 755 -23.59 16.54 10.57
C LEU A 755 -23.38 17.54 11.72
N SER A 756 -22.13 17.95 11.94
CA SER A 756 -21.77 18.95 12.94
C SER A 756 -22.36 20.32 12.65
N GLN A 757 -22.48 21.16 13.69
CA GLN A 757 -23.03 22.52 13.57
C GLN A 757 -22.21 23.41 12.62
N ASP A 758 -20.89 23.27 12.61
CA ASP A 758 -20.00 23.97 11.68
C ASP A 758 -20.03 23.39 10.26
N ARG A 759 -20.83 22.34 10.04
CA ARG A 759 -21.01 21.60 8.78
C ARG A 759 -19.72 21.05 8.18
N ARG A 760 -18.65 20.93 8.97
CA ARG A 760 -17.36 20.38 8.50
C ARG A 760 -17.18 18.91 8.81
N THR A 761 -17.95 18.35 9.74
CA THR A 761 -17.73 17.00 10.23
C THR A 761 -18.99 16.17 10.10
N VAL A 762 -18.87 15.01 9.47
CA VAL A 762 -19.91 13.99 9.42
C VAL A 762 -19.48 12.80 10.27
N GLU A 763 -20.38 12.29 11.10
CA GLU A 763 -20.21 11.04 11.83
C GLU A 763 -21.34 10.09 11.44
N PHE A 764 -21.04 8.83 11.22
CA PHE A 764 -22.03 7.82 10.89
C PHE A 764 -21.67 6.48 11.52
N ASP A 765 -22.70 5.69 11.81
CA ASP A 765 -22.58 4.37 12.39
C ASP A 765 -22.46 3.32 11.27
N THR A 766 -21.56 2.37 11.45
CA THR A 766 -21.35 1.20 10.59
C THR A 766 -21.06 0.00 11.49
N PRO A 767 -22.09 -0.54 12.18
CA PRO A 767 -21.90 -1.50 13.27
C PRO A 767 -21.39 -2.88 12.80
N LEU A 768 -21.57 -3.22 11.52
CA LEU A 768 -21.14 -4.50 10.94
C LEU A 768 -19.70 -4.48 10.40
N ARG A 769 -18.96 -3.37 10.59
CA ARG A 769 -17.55 -3.28 10.18
C ARG A 769 -16.69 -4.28 10.95
N LYS A 770 -15.75 -4.92 10.26
CA LYS A 770 -14.86 -5.94 10.84
C LYS A 770 -13.43 -5.42 10.96
N THR A 771 -12.71 -5.84 11.99
CA THR A 771 -11.26 -5.60 12.09
C THR A 771 -10.49 -6.46 11.09
N ASN A 772 -9.24 -6.11 10.82
CA ASN A 772 -8.39 -6.70 9.77
C ASN A 772 -9.01 -6.58 8.36
N HIS A 773 -9.80 -5.53 8.13
CA HIS A 773 -10.43 -5.24 6.85
C HIS A 773 -10.03 -3.85 6.35
N VAL A 774 -10.09 -3.68 5.04
CA VAL A 774 -10.16 -2.35 4.41
C VAL A 774 -11.62 -1.97 4.33
N ILE A 775 -11.94 -0.77 4.82
CA ILE A 775 -13.24 -0.12 4.70
C ILE A 775 -13.09 1.00 3.67
N TYR A 776 -13.72 0.83 2.52
CA TYR A 776 -13.82 1.86 1.49
C TYR A 776 -15.04 2.72 1.78
N ILE A 777 -14.83 4.03 1.94
CA ILE A 777 -15.88 5.01 2.20
C ILE A 777 -15.92 5.95 0.99
N ARG A 778 -17.08 6.03 0.36
CA ARG A 778 -17.35 6.95 -0.74
C ARG A 778 -18.28 8.05 -0.28
N PHE A 779 -17.82 9.29 -0.44
CA PHE A 779 -18.63 10.49 -0.29
C PHE A 779 -19.33 10.80 -1.60
N ASN A 780 -20.52 11.39 -1.52
CA ASN A 780 -21.28 11.77 -2.70
C ASN A 780 -20.49 12.81 -3.54
N PRO A 781 -20.20 12.54 -4.82
CA PRO A 781 -19.45 13.49 -5.67
C PRO A 781 -20.22 14.79 -5.96
N GLU A 782 -21.53 14.83 -5.72
CA GLU A 782 -22.36 16.02 -5.85
C GLU A 782 -22.23 16.98 -4.66
N LEU A 783 -21.49 16.61 -3.61
CA LEU A 783 -21.23 17.51 -2.49
C LEU A 783 -20.56 18.80 -2.95
N ARG A 784 -20.99 19.89 -2.32
CA ARG A 784 -20.44 21.24 -2.51
C ARG A 784 -20.04 21.82 -1.16
N SER A 785 -18.97 22.61 -1.16
CA SER A 785 -18.66 23.45 0.00
C SER A 785 -19.67 24.60 0.12
N GLN A 786 -19.66 25.29 1.25
CA GLN A 786 -20.46 26.49 1.48
C GLN A 786 -20.21 27.58 0.42
N ASP A 787 -19.02 27.64 -0.14
CA ASP A 787 -18.63 28.60 -1.18
C ASP A 787 -18.88 28.07 -2.61
N GLY A 788 -19.51 26.89 -2.75
CA GLY A 788 -19.89 26.30 -4.02
C GLY A 788 -18.82 25.43 -4.69
N GLU A 789 -17.68 25.21 -4.05
CA GLU A 789 -16.61 24.36 -4.61
C GLU A 789 -17.00 22.89 -4.67
N THR A 790 -16.58 22.21 -5.74
CA THR A 790 -16.74 20.76 -5.91
C THR A 790 -15.75 19.99 -5.04
N LEU A 791 -16.16 18.82 -4.60
CA LEU A 791 -15.31 17.91 -3.84
C LEU A 791 -14.13 17.42 -4.70
N TRP A 792 -12.89 17.66 -4.24
CA TRP A 792 -11.67 17.33 -4.99
C TRP A 792 -11.42 15.83 -5.07
N VAL A 793 -11.56 15.13 -3.94
CA VAL A 793 -11.53 13.67 -3.83
C VAL A 793 -12.68 13.22 -2.94
N ASN A 794 -13.32 12.13 -3.30
CA ASN A 794 -14.54 11.67 -2.63
C ASN A 794 -14.44 10.24 -2.09
N GLU A 795 -13.23 9.75 -1.90
CA GLU A 795 -12.95 8.35 -1.57
C GLU A 795 -11.91 8.27 -0.46
N ALA A 796 -12.09 7.29 0.44
CA ALA A 796 -11.14 6.97 1.49
C ALA A 796 -11.02 5.46 1.63
N TRP A 797 -9.79 4.94 1.59
CA TRP A 797 -9.48 3.55 1.89
C TRP A 797 -8.96 3.45 3.32
N TYR A 798 -9.86 3.14 4.27
CA TYR A 798 -9.51 3.02 5.68
C TYR A 798 -9.10 1.59 6.02
N THR A 799 -7.89 1.37 6.54
CA THR A 799 -7.48 0.06 7.08
C THR A 799 -7.88 -0.01 8.55
N LEU A 800 -8.77 -0.93 8.92
CA LEU A 800 -9.29 -1.06 10.28
C LEU A 800 -8.67 -2.27 10.99
N ASN A 801 -7.62 -2.04 11.79
CA ASN A 801 -6.92 -3.10 12.53
C ASN A 801 -7.59 -3.39 13.88
N ASN A 802 -7.99 -2.33 14.59
CA ASN A 802 -8.65 -2.39 15.89
C ASN A 802 -9.88 -1.49 15.90
N LEU A 803 -10.92 -1.92 16.62
CA LEU A 803 -12.00 -1.03 16.97
C LEU A 803 -11.51 -0.06 18.04
N PRO A 804 -11.79 1.25 17.92
CA PRO A 804 -11.67 2.14 19.06
C PRO A 804 -12.41 1.52 20.22
N ALA A 805 -11.80 1.59 21.41
CA ALA A 805 -12.59 1.37 22.61
C ALA A 805 -13.84 2.24 22.43
N THR A 806 -15.02 1.64 22.58
CA THR A 806 -16.15 2.41 23.10
C THR A 806 -15.52 3.22 24.20
N GLU A 807 -15.48 4.56 24.06
CA GLU A 807 -15.32 5.42 25.25
C GLU A 807 -16.09 4.65 26.28
N GLN A 808 -15.38 4.09 27.29
CA GLN A 808 -16.01 3.36 28.39
C GLN A 808 -17.26 4.14 28.60
N GLU A 809 -18.42 3.56 28.25
CA GLU A 809 -19.64 4.35 28.04
C GLU A 809 -19.51 5.41 29.09
N HIS A 810 -19.45 6.69 28.72
CA HIS A 810 -19.91 7.64 29.68
C HIS A 810 -21.38 7.19 29.88
N SER A 811 -21.68 6.08 30.60
CA SER A 811 -21.88 6.09 32.04
C SER A 811 -21.65 7.51 32.43
N SER A 812 -22.67 8.28 32.08
CA SER A 812 -23.07 9.45 32.79
C SER A 812 -22.58 9.18 34.20
N THR A 813 -21.62 9.97 34.66
CA THR A 813 -21.22 9.95 36.06
C THR A 813 -22.42 10.22 36.98
N ALA A 814 -23.59 10.50 36.39
CA ALA A 814 -24.92 10.29 36.93
C ALA A 814 -25.09 8.83 37.41
N PRO A 815 -25.20 8.62 38.74
CA PRO A 815 -25.52 7.32 39.31
C PRO A 815 -26.78 6.70 38.67
N ASP A 816 -26.93 5.37 38.75
CA ASP A 816 -28.15 4.69 38.31
C ASP A 816 -29.41 5.39 38.84
N ASN A 817 -30.44 5.47 37.98
CA ASN A 817 -31.71 6.13 38.24
C ASN A 817 -31.59 7.63 38.53
N THR A 818 -30.65 8.30 37.85
CA THR A 818 -30.54 9.77 37.83
C THR A 818 -30.51 10.29 36.39
N LEU A 819 -30.91 11.55 36.21
CA LEU A 819 -30.76 12.27 34.95
C LEU A 819 -29.51 13.13 34.99
N SER A 820 -28.66 12.96 33.99
CA SER A 820 -27.57 13.89 33.68
C SER A 820 -28.12 15.28 33.34
N GLN A 821 -27.25 16.30 33.35
CA GLN A 821 -27.64 17.65 32.98
C GLN A 821 -28.16 17.70 31.53
N ALA A 822 -27.47 17.04 30.59
CA ALA A 822 -27.88 16.94 29.20
C ALA A 822 -29.28 16.30 29.05
N GLU A 823 -29.55 15.22 29.78
CA GLU A 823 -30.86 14.57 29.76
C GLU A 823 -31.97 15.50 30.29
N ARG A 824 -31.70 16.28 31.34
CA ARG A 824 -32.66 17.28 31.85
C ARG A 824 -32.92 18.38 30.83
N ASP A 825 -31.87 18.90 30.21
CA ASP A 825 -31.96 19.95 29.21
C ASP A 825 -32.72 19.48 27.95
N GLU A 826 -32.60 18.20 27.62
CA GLU A 826 -33.35 17.55 26.54
C GLU A 826 -34.79 17.17 26.89
N GLY A 827 -35.22 17.38 28.14
CA GLY A 827 -36.60 17.12 28.59
C GLY A 827 -36.89 15.67 29.00
N TRP A 828 -35.87 14.87 29.32
CA TRP A 828 -36.06 13.54 29.87
C TRP A 828 -36.59 13.59 31.31
N GLN A 829 -37.38 12.58 31.66
CA GLN A 829 -37.98 12.37 32.98
C GLN A 829 -37.69 10.95 33.44
N LEU A 830 -37.47 10.76 34.75
CA LEU A 830 -37.36 9.41 35.32
C LEU A 830 -38.75 8.83 35.53
N LEU A 831 -38.96 7.62 34.99
CA LEU A 831 -40.11 6.80 35.36
C LEU A 831 -39.82 5.94 36.59
N PHE A 832 -38.55 5.72 36.93
CA PHE A 832 -38.15 4.98 38.13
C PHE A 832 -37.00 5.69 38.85
N ASP A 833 -37.16 5.93 40.14
CA ASP A 833 -36.22 6.66 41.00
C ASP A 833 -35.17 5.75 41.67
N GLY A 834 -35.22 4.44 41.42
CA GLY A 834 -34.36 3.45 42.05
C GLY A 834 -34.81 3.01 43.44
N LYS A 835 -35.88 3.58 44.00
CA LYS A 835 -36.20 3.47 45.44
C LYS A 835 -37.66 3.14 45.73
N THR A 836 -38.59 3.58 44.89
CA THR A 836 -40.03 3.45 45.11
C THR A 836 -40.75 3.00 43.85
N PHE A 837 -41.95 2.43 44.01
CA PHE A 837 -42.87 2.16 42.90
C PHE A 837 -43.71 3.39 42.53
N THR A 838 -43.28 4.60 42.90
CA THR A 838 -44.01 5.83 42.56
C THR A 838 -44.17 5.94 41.05
N GLY A 839 -45.40 6.20 40.59
CA GLY A 839 -45.72 6.23 39.15
C GLY A 839 -46.01 4.86 38.53
N TRP A 840 -45.93 3.77 39.30
CA TRP A 840 -46.23 2.40 38.86
C TRP A 840 -47.37 1.78 39.67
N ARG A 841 -48.11 0.87 39.03
CA ARG A 841 -49.14 0.02 39.64
C ARG A 841 -49.16 -1.35 38.96
N ASN A 842 -49.69 -2.38 39.61
CA ASN A 842 -49.98 -3.62 38.89
C ASN A 842 -51.08 -3.39 37.85
N HIS A 843 -51.02 -4.09 36.72
CA HIS A 843 -52.10 -4.10 35.73
C HIS A 843 -53.43 -4.56 36.38
N LEU A 844 -54.52 -3.88 36.05
CA LEU A 844 -55.87 -4.01 36.65
C LEU A 844 -56.03 -3.64 38.13
N SER A 845 -54.98 -3.17 38.83
CA SER A 845 -55.10 -2.58 40.17
C SER A 845 -55.33 -1.07 40.10
N ASP A 846 -56.05 -0.53 41.09
CA ASP A 846 -56.20 0.93 41.25
C ASP A 846 -54.87 1.60 41.63
N ALA A 847 -54.72 2.87 41.26
CA ALA A 847 -53.56 3.66 41.65
C ALA A 847 -53.53 3.84 43.18
N GLY A 848 -52.45 3.40 43.83
CA GLY A 848 -52.28 3.46 45.28
C GLY A 848 -52.39 2.10 46.00
N GLU A 849 -52.82 1.04 45.31
CA GLU A 849 -52.67 -0.32 45.81
C GLU A 849 -51.19 -0.73 45.87
N ALA A 850 -50.85 -1.61 46.82
CA ALA A 850 -49.47 -2.09 46.97
C ALA A 850 -49.06 -2.94 45.76
N VAL A 851 -47.92 -2.61 45.14
CA VAL A 851 -47.34 -3.40 44.06
C VAL A 851 -46.90 -4.77 44.60
N THR A 852 -47.28 -5.83 43.88
CA THR A 852 -47.01 -7.23 44.20
C THR A 852 -46.36 -7.93 43.02
N GLY A 853 -45.55 -8.97 43.28
CA GLY A 853 -44.80 -9.70 42.25
C GLY A 853 -43.51 -9.01 41.78
N TRP A 854 -43.27 -7.78 42.26
CA TRP A 854 -42.06 -7.01 42.01
C TRP A 854 -41.44 -6.56 43.33
N GLU A 855 -40.12 -6.49 43.38
CA GLU A 855 -39.37 -5.91 44.48
C GLU A 855 -38.38 -4.87 43.95
N ILE A 856 -37.93 -3.98 44.83
CA ILE A 856 -36.84 -3.06 44.54
C ILE A 856 -35.56 -3.68 45.09
N ASP A 857 -34.69 -4.14 44.21
CA ASP A 857 -33.43 -4.83 44.52
C ASP A 857 -32.26 -3.99 44.00
N ASN A 858 -31.48 -3.39 44.90
CA ASN A 858 -30.28 -2.62 44.56
C ASN A 858 -30.48 -1.58 43.45
N GLY A 859 -31.53 -0.77 43.53
CA GLY A 859 -31.81 0.27 42.54
C GLY A 859 -32.44 -0.26 41.25
N THR A 860 -33.05 -1.44 41.26
CA THR A 860 -33.69 -2.06 40.10
C THR A 860 -35.11 -2.50 40.42
N LEU A 861 -36.01 -2.44 39.43
CA LEU A 861 -37.31 -3.12 39.49
C LEU A 861 -37.09 -4.58 39.09
N LYS A 862 -37.26 -5.49 40.04
CA LYS A 862 -37.02 -6.92 39.85
C LYS A 862 -38.32 -7.70 40.00
N MET A 863 -38.64 -8.51 39.02
CA MET A 863 -39.75 -9.45 39.14
C MET A 863 -39.31 -10.66 39.98
N VAL A 864 -40.05 -10.97 41.04
CA VAL A 864 -39.72 -12.02 42.02
C VAL A 864 -40.44 -13.34 41.78
N ARG A 865 -40.64 -13.70 40.51
CA ARG A 865 -41.38 -14.90 40.13
C ARG A 865 -40.50 -15.82 39.29
N ASP A 866 -40.34 -17.05 39.78
CA ASP A 866 -39.72 -18.18 39.08
C ASP A 866 -40.74 -19.33 39.12
N THR A 867 -41.61 -19.38 38.10
CA THR A 867 -42.68 -20.37 38.02
C THR A 867 -42.57 -21.14 36.71
N SER A 868 -42.46 -22.48 36.79
CA SER A 868 -42.41 -23.35 35.60
C SER A 868 -43.51 -23.02 34.58
N PHE A 869 -43.18 -23.05 33.28
CA PHE A 869 -44.11 -22.79 32.16
C PHE A 869 -45.45 -23.54 32.27
N LEU A 870 -45.46 -24.81 32.69
CA LEU A 870 -46.70 -25.58 32.90
C LEU A 870 -47.63 -24.94 33.94
N LYS A 871 -47.05 -24.41 35.03
CA LYS A 871 -47.78 -23.73 36.10
C LYS A 871 -48.24 -22.34 35.66
N PHE A 872 -47.48 -21.65 34.82
CA PHE A 872 -47.89 -20.40 34.16
C PHE A 872 -49.10 -20.62 33.25
N VAL A 873 -49.05 -21.62 32.36
CA VAL A 873 -50.14 -22.00 31.45
C VAL A 873 -51.41 -22.42 32.21
N ILE A 874 -51.28 -23.22 33.29
CA ILE A 874 -52.42 -23.58 34.15
C ILE A 874 -53.08 -22.34 34.78
N ASN A 875 -52.29 -21.33 35.20
CA ASN A 875 -52.81 -20.10 35.79
C ASN A 875 -53.48 -19.15 34.77
N ILE A 876 -53.14 -19.27 33.48
CA ILE A 876 -53.78 -18.54 32.38
C ILE A 876 -55.08 -19.22 31.95
N LEU A 877 -55.11 -20.57 31.89
CA LEU A 877 -56.24 -21.35 31.39
C LEU A 877 -57.32 -21.65 32.44
N ASN A 878 -57.04 -21.53 33.73
CA ASN A 878 -58.00 -21.83 34.79
C ASN A 878 -58.76 -20.57 35.26
N PRO A 879 -60.07 -20.44 34.97
CA PRO A 879 -60.87 -19.27 35.39
C PRO A 879 -61.14 -19.22 36.91
N PHE A 880 -60.75 -20.25 37.68
CA PHE A 880 -60.96 -20.32 39.13
C PHE A 880 -59.71 -19.99 39.96
N THR A 881 -58.56 -19.67 39.33
CA THR A 881 -57.38 -19.15 40.04
C THR A 881 -57.36 -17.64 40.00
N ASP A 882 -57.76 -17.02 41.10
CA ASP A 882 -57.86 -15.58 41.35
C ASP A 882 -56.48 -14.91 41.56
N ARG A 883 -55.47 -15.28 40.76
CA ARG A 883 -54.14 -14.66 40.79
C ARG A 883 -53.91 -13.90 39.49
N PRO A 884 -54.04 -12.55 39.49
CA PRO A 884 -53.80 -11.75 38.30
C PRO A 884 -52.34 -11.88 37.82
N LEU A 885 -52.11 -11.70 36.52
CA LEU A 885 -50.76 -11.41 36.01
C LEU A 885 -50.25 -10.18 36.76
N ARG A 886 -49.00 -10.23 37.21
CA ARG A 886 -48.44 -9.14 38.04
C ARG A 886 -47.69 -8.13 37.18
N ASP A 887 -48.11 -7.93 35.94
CA ASP A 887 -47.53 -6.92 35.05
C ASP A 887 -47.44 -5.55 35.74
N LEU A 888 -46.34 -4.84 35.56
CA LEU A 888 -46.08 -3.55 36.20
C LEU A 888 -46.29 -2.43 35.18
N MET A 889 -47.24 -1.55 35.42
CA MET A 889 -47.69 -0.54 34.44
C MET A 889 -47.57 0.87 35.00
N THR A 890 -47.26 1.84 34.13
CA THR A 890 -47.24 3.25 34.51
C THR A 890 -48.65 3.75 34.86
N VAL A 891 -48.74 4.68 35.80
CA VAL A 891 -50.00 5.41 36.08
C VAL A 891 -50.31 6.38 34.93
N GLU A 892 -49.28 7.02 34.39
CA GLU A 892 -49.40 7.96 33.26
C GLU A 892 -49.50 7.25 31.91
N GLN A 893 -50.02 7.97 30.91
CA GLN A 893 -50.14 7.54 29.51
C GLN A 893 -49.38 8.50 28.59
N PHE A 894 -48.76 7.96 27.55
CA PHE A 894 -47.88 8.69 26.63
C PHE A 894 -48.38 8.55 25.18
N LYS A 895 -48.24 9.62 24.38
CA LYS A 895 -48.58 9.67 22.94
C LYS A 895 -47.32 9.47 22.10
N SER A 896 -46.68 10.56 21.68
CA SER A 896 -45.36 10.56 21.06
C SER A 896 -44.30 10.66 22.16
N PHE A 897 -43.39 9.70 22.22
CA PHE A 897 -42.38 9.64 23.26
C PHE A 897 -41.14 8.91 22.79
N GLU A 898 -40.07 9.11 23.53
CA GLU A 898 -38.87 8.30 23.48
C GLU A 898 -38.65 7.69 24.87
N LEU A 899 -38.63 6.37 24.95
CA LEU A 899 -38.39 5.57 26.14
C LEU A 899 -36.99 4.99 26.07
N SER A 900 -36.24 5.11 27.15
CA SER A 900 -34.94 4.46 27.34
C SER A 900 -34.93 3.73 28.67
N LEU A 901 -34.44 2.48 28.68
CA LEU A 901 -34.30 1.68 29.89
C LEU A 901 -33.21 0.64 29.72
N GLU A 902 -32.73 0.11 30.83
CA GLU A 902 -31.89 -1.08 30.84
C GLU A 902 -32.64 -2.27 31.40
N TRP A 903 -32.42 -3.44 30.82
CA TRP A 903 -32.96 -4.70 31.29
C TRP A 903 -31.90 -5.79 31.40
N LYS A 904 -32.09 -6.69 32.35
CA LYS A 904 -31.28 -7.91 32.54
C LYS A 904 -32.25 -9.05 32.77
N ILE A 905 -31.96 -10.24 32.24
CA ILE A 905 -32.85 -11.40 32.34
C ILE A 905 -32.11 -12.66 32.81
N SER A 906 -32.85 -13.59 33.41
CA SER A 906 -32.40 -14.94 33.78
C SER A 906 -32.27 -15.86 32.55
N GLU A 907 -31.54 -16.97 32.70
CA GLU A 907 -31.33 -17.94 31.61
C GLU A 907 -32.67 -18.55 31.18
N GLY A 908 -32.94 -18.55 29.88
CA GLY A 908 -34.20 -19.00 29.30
C GLY A 908 -35.40 -18.09 29.60
N GLY A 909 -35.19 -16.92 30.22
CA GLY A 909 -36.29 -16.06 30.63
C GLY A 909 -37.00 -15.34 29.49
N ASN A 910 -38.26 -14.98 29.75
CA ASN A 910 -39.14 -14.20 28.89
C ASN A 910 -39.81 -13.04 29.66
N SER A 911 -39.92 -11.88 29.03
CA SER A 911 -40.67 -10.70 29.49
C SER A 911 -40.91 -9.78 28.28
N GLY A 912 -41.49 -8.60 28.50
CA GLY A 912 -41.81 -7.67 27.43
C GLY A 912 -41.96 -6.24 27.93
N ILE A 913 -41.62 -5.29 27.06
CA ILE A 913 -41.85 -3.86 27.27
C ILE A 913 -43.02 -3.45 26.38
N PHE A 914 -44.18 -3.30 27.00
CA PHE A 914 -45.40 -2.86 26.34
C PHE A 914 -45.48 -1.34 26.29
N TYR A 915 -46.04 -0.81 25.21
CA TYR A 915 -46.28 0.61 25.02
C TYR A 915 -47.51 0.85 24.14
N LEU A 916 -48.04 2.08 24.20
CA LEU A 916 -49.35 2.43 23.63
C LEU A 916 -50.46 1.45 24.09
N LEU A 917 -50.41 1.01 25.35
CA LEU A 917 -51.43 0.15 25.93
C LEU A 917 -52.62 1.00 26.42
N PRO A 918 -53.81 0.94 25.78
CA PRO A 918 -54.94 1.75 26.20
C PRO A 918 -55.51 1.27 27.55
N PRO A 919 -56.20 2.14 28.31
CA PRO A 919 -56.99 1.72 29.47
C PRO A 919 -57.96 0.60 29.08
N SER A 920 -57.93 -0.51 29.82
CA SER A 920 -58.68 -1.71 29.48
C SER A 920 -58.91 -2.57 30.71
N ASP A 921 -60.11 -3.12 30.85
CA ASP A 921 -60.45 -4.14 31.86
C ASP A 921 -60.02 -5.55 31.41
N LYS A 922 -59.42 -5.67 30.22
CA LYS A 922 -58.93 -6.96 29.72
C LYS A 922 -57.68 -7.40 30.49
N ARG A 923 -57.67 -8.69 30.83
CA ARG A 923 -56.59 -9.35 31.58
C ARG A 923 -55.25 -9.40 30.84
N LEU A 924 -55.24 -9.39 29.51
CA LEU A 924 -54.03 -9.66 28.72
C LEU A 924 -53.54 -8.39 27.99
N PRO A 925 -52.33 -7.87 28.29
CA PRO A 925 -51.85 -6.61 27.72
C PRO A 925 -51.58 -6.67 26.20
N TRP A 926 -51.19 -7.85 25.68
CA TRP A 926 -50.94 -8.05 24.25
C TRP A 926 -52.19 -8.01 23.37
N ASP A 927 -53.39 -8.00 23.93
CA ASP A 927 -54.61 -7.84 23.13
C ASP A 927 -54.64 -6.47 22.43
N ASN A 928 -54.13 -5.42 23.08
CA ASN A 928 -54.26 -4.05 22.59
C ASN A 928 -52.94 -3.26 22.52
N GLY A 929 -51.95 -3.58 23.37
CA GLY A 929 -50.66 -2.87 23.39
C GLY A 929 -49.63 -3.46 22.43
N LEU A 930 -48.65 -2.64 22.05
CA LEU A 930 -47.47 -3.07 21.28
C LEU A 930 -46.37 -3.54 22.22
N GLU A 931 -45.52 -4.47 21.78
CA GLU A 931 -44.53 -5.14 22.63
C GLU A 931 -43.14 -5.14 21.98
N MET A 932 -42.17 -4.50 22.63
CA MET A 932 -40.76 -4.82 22.40
C MET A 932 -40.39 -6.03 23.26
N GLN A 933 -39.99 -7.10 22.59
CA GLN A 933 -39.69 -8.37 23.25
C GLN A 933 -38.44 -8.28 24.14
N VAL A 934 -38.47 -8.93 25.31
CA VAL A 934 -37.32 -9.08 26.22
C VAL A 934 -37.10 -10.57 26.50
N LEU A 935 -36.02 -11.14 25.94
CA LEU A 935 -35.89 -12.59 25.85
C LEU A 935 -34.42 -13.06 25.94
N ASP A 936 -34.22 -14.27 26.47
CA ASP A 936 -33.04 -15.07 26.14
C ASP A 936 -33.23 -15.74 24.77
N ASN A 937 -32.68 -15.12 23.72
CA ASN A 937 -32.77 -15.59 22.34
C ASN A 937 -32.20 -17.01 22.13
N GLN A 938 -31.23 -17.44 22.95
CA GLN A 938 -30.52 -18.69 22.73
C GLN A 938 -31.27 -19.88 23.34
N ARG A 939 -31.83 -19.70 24.55
CA ARG A 939 -32.46 -20.79 25.30
C ARG A 939 -33.98 -20.83 25.17
N HIS A 940 -34.65 -19.68 25.05
CA HIS A 940 -36.11 -19.65 24.98
C HIS A 940 -36.59 -20.08 23.58
N GLY A 941 -37.67 -20.88 23.52
CA GLY A 941 -38.18 -21.43 22.26
C GLY A 941 -38.59 -20.38 21.24
N ASP A 942 -39.16 -19.25 21.69
CA ASP A 942 -39.54 -18.12 20.82
C ASP A 942 -38.34 -17.43 20.16
N GLY A 943 -37.14 -17.53 20.73
CA GLY A 943 -35.93 -16.96 20.14
C GLY A 943 -35.55 -17.58 18.80
N LYS A 944 -36.14 -18.74 18.46
CA LYS A 944 -35.98 -19.44 17.18
C LYS A 944 -36.97 -19.00 16.10
N LEU A 945 -37.95 -18.17 16.46
CA LEU A 945 -39.02 -17.73 15.57
C LEU A 945 -38.74 -16.28 15.11
N ALA A 946 -38.93 -16.04 13.82
CA ALA A 946 -38.77 -14.70 13.26
C ALA A 946 -39.77 -13.72 13.91
N LYS A 947 -39.33 -12.48 14.16
CA LYS A 947 -40.13 -11.40 14.77
C LYS A 947 -40.49 -11.65 16.24
N ARG A 948 -39.85 -12.59 16.94
CA ARG A 948 -40.11 -12.91 18.36
C ARG A 948 -38.86 -12.89 19.24
N ARG A 949 -37.75 -12.37 18.74
CA ARG A 949 -36.48 -12.23 19.47
C ARG A 949 -36.41 -10.91 20.21
N ALA A 950 -35.52 -10.84 21.19
CA ALA A 950 -35.29 -9.65 21.99
C ALA A 950 -35.03 -8.41 21.13
N GLY A 951 -35.74 -7.32 21.43
CA GLY A 951 -35.67 -6.04 20.72
C GLY A 951 -36.55 -5.93 19.47
N GLU A 952 -37.11 -7.02 18.96
CA GLU A 952 -38.08 -7.00 17.87
C GLU A 952 -39.46 -6.54 18.36
N LEU A 953 -40.31 -6.09 17.43
CA LEU A 953 -41.72 -5.81 17.68
C LEU A 953 -42.48 -7.13 17.54
N TYR A 954 -42.93 -7.67 18.67
CA TYR A 954 -43.39 -9.04 18.80
C TYR A 954 -44.41 -9.43 17.70
N ASP A 955 -44.07 -10.46 16.93
CA ASP A 955 -44.81 -11.07 15.81
C ASP A 955 -45.14 -10.16 14.61
N LEU A 956 -44.65 -8.92 14.60
CA LEU A 956 -44.99 -7.91 13.59
C LEU A 956 -43.78 -7.44 12.76
N ALA A 957 -42.65 -7.11 13.42
CA ALA A 957 -41.47 -6.57 12.74
C ALA A 957 -40.18 -6.87 13.50
N GLY A 958 -39.09 -7.10 12.77
CA GLY A 958 -37.77 -7.40 13.34
C GLY A 958 -36.73 -7.53 12.24
N ARG A 959 -35.48 -7.79 12.62
CA ARG A 959 -34.33 -8.00 11.72
C ARG A 959 -33.64 -9.30 12.09
N ASP A 960 -33.00 -9.95 11.12
CA ASP A 960 -32.22 -11.15 11.37
C ASP A 960 -30.83 -10.84 11.95
N VAL A 961 -30.83 -10.25 13.15
CA VAL A 961 -29.64 -9.89 13.93
C VAL A 961 -29.92 -10.11 15.40
N ASP A 962 -28.98 -10.74 16.12
CA ASP A 962 -29.04 -10.86 17.58
C ASP A 962 -28.19 -9.76 18.22
N ALA A 963 -28.85 -8.71 18.71
CA ALA A 963 -28.19 -7.57 19.37
C ALA A 963 -28.09 -7.73 20.89
N THR A 964 -28.41 -8.91 21.45
CA THR A 964 -28.39 -9.13 22.91
C THR A 964 -26.98 -9.23 23.47
N ARG A 965 -26.79 -8.71 24.69
CA ARG A 965 -25.68 -9.07 25.57
C ARG A 965 -26.01 -10.40 26.26
N PRO A 966 -24.99 -11.19 26.67
CA PRO A 966 -25.22 -12.48 27.33
C PRO A 966 -26.14 -12.39 28.54
N VAL A 967 -26.85 -13.49 28.85
CA VAL A 967 -27.71 -13.64 30.03
C VAL A 967 -27.00 -13.14 31.30
N GLY A 968 -27.74 -12.44 32.16
CA GLY A 968 -27.19 -11.83 33.38
C GLY A 968 -26.41 -10.53 33.16
N LYS A 969 -26.24 -10.06 31.92
CA LYS A 969 -25.72 -8.72 31.61
C LYS A 969 -26.85 -7.74 31.30
N TRP A 970 -26.59 -6.46 31.57
CA TRP A 970 -27.53 -5.36 31.28
C TRP A 970 -27.51 -5.04 29.79
N ASN A 971 -28.70 -5.04 29.20
CA ASN A 971 -28.99 -4.60 27.84
C ASN A 971 -29.67 -3.24 27.89
N HIS A 972 -29.33 -2.35 26.95
CA HIS A 972 -29.97 -1.06 26.80
C HIS A 972 -31.04 -1.12 25.71
N ALA A 973 -32.27 -0.77 26.05
CA ALA A 973 -33.40 -0.70 25.13
C ALA A 973 -33.83 0.77 24.94
N ARG A 974 -34.12 1.13 23.69
CA ARG A 974 -34.68 2.42 23.32
C ARG A 974 -35.87 2.21 22.39
N ILE A 975 -37.01 2.82 22.71
CA ILE A 975 -38.24 2.79 21.90
C ILE A 975 -38.60 4.24 21.59
N ARG A 976 -38.70 4.60 20.31
CA ARG A 976 -39.17 5.91 19.88
C ARG A 976 -40.49 5.75 19.13
N VAL A 977 -41.49 6.50 19.57
CA VAL A 977 -42.80 6.60 18.94
C VAL A 977 -43.03 8.07 18.59
N GLN A 978 -43.13 8.37 17.30
CA GLN A 978 -43.47 9.70 16.81
C GLN A 978 -44.67 9.60 15.86
N GLY A 979 -45.86 9.93 16.38
CA GLY A 979 -47.10 9.66 15.68
C GLY A 979 -47.25 8.16 15.40
N ASP A 980 -47.34 7.80 14.11
CA ASP A 980 -47.40 6.41 13.68
C ASP A 980 -46.03 5.79 13.36
N HIS A 981 -44.94 6.54 13.48
CA HIS A 981 -43.58 6.02 13.24
C HIS A 981 -43.03 5.36 14.51
N ILE A 982 -42.65 4.08 14.40
CA ILE A 982 -42.11 3.27 15.50
C ILE A 982 -40.70 2.82 15.18
N GLN A 983 -39.80 3.07 16.13
CA GLN A 983 -38.41 2.63 16.05
C GLN A 983 -37.96 1.96 17.35
N HIS A 984 -37.26 0.83 17.25
CA HIS A 984 -36.63 0.14 18.37
C HIS A 984 -35.12 0.07 18.18
N TRP A 985 -34.37 0.26 19.27
CA TRP A 985 -32.94 -0.06 19.34
C TRP A 985 -32.66 -0.97 20.53
N LEU A 986 -31.76 -1.93 20.33
CA LEU A 986 -31.22 -2.78 21.38
C LEU A 986 -29.69 -2.69 21.33
N ASN A 987 -29.07 -2.27 22.44
CA ASN A 987 -27.62 -2.04 22.56
C ASN A 987 -27.03 -1.22 21.39
N GLY A 988 -27.73 -0.15 21.00
CA GLY A 988 -27.38 0.71 19.87
C GLY A 988 -27.77 0.19 18.48
N THR A 989 -28.14 -1.08 18.34
CA THR A 989 -28.56 -1.68 17.06
C THR A 989 -30.04 -1.39 16.79
N LYS A 990 -30.37 -0.76 15.64
CA LYS A 990 -31.76 -0.51 15.25
C LYS A 990 -32.45 -1.81 14.82
N MET A 991 -33.45 -2.24 15.59
CA MET A 991 -34.17 -3.51 15.43
C MET A 991 -35.48 -3.38 14.63
N VAL A 992 -36.15 -2.23 14.76
CA VAL A 992 -37.46 -1.96 14.13
C VAL A 992 -37.47 -0.52 13.62
N ASP A 993 -38.05 -0.31 12.45
CA ASP A 993 -38.30 1.00 11.83
C ASP A 993 -39.52 0.85 10.90
N ILE A 994 -40.72 1.18 11.40
CA ILE A 994 -41.98 0.94 10.66
C ILE A 994 -42.99 2.07 10.86
N GLN A 995 -43.90 2.20 9.88
CA GLN A 995 -45.11 3.00 10.02
C GLN A 995 -46.28 2.12 10.48
N ARG A 996 -46.97 2.52 11.54
CA ARG A 996 -48.16 1.86 12.12
C ARG A 996 -49.46 2.26 11.39
N SER A 997 -49.34 2.54 10.10
CA SER A 997 -50.44 2.95 9.23
C SER A 997 -50.21 2.42 7.81
N GLY A 998 -51.27 2.39 7.00
CA GLY A 998 -51.19 1.94 5.60
C GLY A 998 -51.08 0.43 5.40
N ASP A 999 -50.85 0.04 4.15
CA ASP A 999 -50.97 -1.35 3.71
C ASP A 999 -49.94 -2.31 4.32
N ASP A 1000 -48.71 -1.84 4.57
CA ASP A 1000 -47.67 -2.66 5.22
C ASP A 1000 -48.08 -3.06 6.64
N TRP A 1001 -48.63 -2.11 7.41
CA TRP A 1001 -49.12 -2.38 8.76
C TRP A 1001 -50.28 -3.38 8.75
N GLN A 1002 -51.26 -3.19 7.86
CA GLN A 1002 -52.40 -4.10 7.73
C GLN A 1002 -51.96 -5.52 7.34
N ARG A 1003 -50.99 -5.64 6.42
CA ARG A 1003 -50.39 -6.92 6.05
C ARG A 1003 -49.71 -7.59 7.25
N ARG A 1004 -48.88 -6.86 7.99
CA ARG A 1004 -48.18 -7.40 9.18
C ARG A 1004 -49.16 -7.90 10.24
N LEU A 1005 -50.24 -7.16 10.50
CA LEU A 1005 -51.30 -7.59 11.41
C LEU A 1005 -51.96 -8.88 10.91
N ALA A 1006 -52.33 -8.94 9.63
CA ALA A 1006 -52.98 -10.11 9.03
C ALA A 1006 -52.10 -11.38 9.04
N GLU A 1007 -50.78 -11.22 8.94
CA GLU A 1007 -49.78 -12.30 8.97
C GLU A 1007 -49.34 -12.70 10.40
N SER A 1008 -49.68 -11.90 11.42
CA SER A 1008 -49.32 -12.15 12.81
C SER A 1008 -50.38 -12.95 13.58
N LYS A 1009 -50.07 -13.36 14.81
CA LYS A 1009 -51.02 -13.93 15.79
C LYS A 1009 -52.19 -13.00 16.11
N PHE A 1010 -52.09 -11.71 15.75
CA PHE A 1010 -53.12 -10.71 15.98
C PHE A 1010 -54.10 -10.57 14.81
N SER A 1011 -54.03 -11.45 13.81
CA SER A 1011 -54.96 -11.47 12.68
C SER A 1011 -56.42 -11.49 13.15
N GLY A 1012 -57.22 -10.55 12.65
CA GLY A 1012 -58.63 -10.36 13.04
C GLY A 1012 -58.86 -9.48 14.28
N ASN A 1013 -57.81 -9.04 14.98
CA ASN A 1013 -57.92 -8.10 16.10
C ASN A 1013 -57.69 -6.66 15.65
N ALA A 1014 -58.76 -5.99 15.23
CA ALA A 1014 -58.70 -4.61 14.74
C ALA A 1014 -58.30 -3.57 15.81
N GLN A 1015 -58.20 -3.93 17.09
CA GLN A 1015 -57.83 -3.02 18.18
C GLN A 1015 -56.35 -3.11 18.56
N HIS A 1016 -55.63 -4.14 18.12
CA HIS A 1016 -54.23 -4.34 18.49
C HIS A 1016 -53.36 -3.22 17.93
N GLY A 1017 -52.62 -2.56 18.83
CA GLY A 1017 -51.68 -1.51 18.47
C GLY A 1017 -52.34 -0.34 17.76
N GLN A 1018 -53.60 0.01 18.06
CA GLN A 1018 -54.28 1.16 17.44
C GLN A 1018 -54.32 2.41 18.34
N ALA A 1019 -54.01 2.28 19.63
CA ALA A 1019 -54.06 3.41 20.55
C ALA A 1019 -53.08 4.53 20.15
N VAL A 1020 -53.55 5.77 20.14
CA VAL A 1020 -52.71 6.96 19.92
C VAL A 1020 -51.97 7.36 21.20
N GLN A 1021 -52.56 7.06 22.36
CA GLN A 1021 -52.00 7.29 23.67
C GLN A 1021 -52.24 6.05 24.54
N GLY A 1022 -51.26 5.67 25.36
CA GLY A 1022 -51.40 4.54 26.27
C GLY A 1022 -50.27 4.43 27.30
N HIS A 1023 -50.39 3.46 28.18
CA HIS A 1023 -49.43 3.19 29.25
C HIS A 1023 -48.17 2.47 28.74
N ILE A 1024 -47.10 2.52 29.53
CA ILE A 1024 -45.93 1.63 29.42
C ILE A 1024 -46.10 0.51 30.46
N LEU A 1025 -45.83 -0.73 30.07
CA LEU A 1025 -45.96 -1.90 30.95
C LEU A 1025 -44.76 -2.84 30.83
N LEU A 1026 -44.31 -3.39 31.95
CA LEU A 1026 -43.26 -4.42 32.06
C LEU A 1026 -43.94 -5.75 32.43
N GLN A 1027 -43.76 -6.76 31.58
CA GLN A 1027 -44.58 -7.97 31.61
C GLN A 1027 -44.11 -9.00 32.64
N ASP A 1028 -45.06 -9.61 33.37
CA ASP A 1028 -44.96 -10.87 34.12
C ASP A 1028 -45.22 -12.08 33.21
N HIS A 1029 -44.14 -12.66 32.70
CA HIS A 1029 -44.17 -13.94 31.98
C HIS A 1029 -43.63 -15.11 32.83
N GLY A 1030 -43.46 -14.92 34.14
CA GLY A 1030 -43.09 -15.97 35.09
C GLY A 1030 -41.60 -16.22 35.29
N ASP A 1031 -40.73 -15.43 34.64
CA ASP A 1031 -39.26 -15.52 34.73
C ASP A 1031 -38.65 -14.28 35.39
N VAL A 1032 -37.48 -14.45 36.01
CA VAL A 1032 -36.79 -13.35 36.71
C VAL A 1032 -36.18 -12.38 35.69
N VAL A 1033 -36.57 -11.11 35.78
CA VAL A 1033 -36.09 -9.98 34.98
C VAL A 1033 -35.90 -8.76 35.88
N TRP A 1034 -34.91 -7.93 35.53
CA TRP A 1034 -34.58 -6.70 36.23
C TRP A 1034 -34.61 -5.52 35.26
N TYR A 1035 -35.08 -4.37 35.72
CA TYR A 1035 -35.09 -3.11 34.96
C TYR A 1035 -34.50 -1.97 35.79
N LYS A 1036 -33.77 -1.05 35.15
CA LYS A 1036 -33.28 0.21 35.76
C LYS A 1036 -33.12 1.30 34.72
N ASN A 1037 -32.77 2.51 35.15
CA ASN A 1037 -32.52 3.65 34.27
C ASN A 1037 -33.71 3.93 33.32
N ILE A 1038 -34.93 3.72 33.83
CA ILE A 1038 -36.15 3.89 33.05
C ILE A 1038 -36.46 5.39 32.93
N LYS A 1039 -36.25 5.93 31.74
CA LYS A 1039 -36.33 7.35 31.40
C LYS A 1039 -37.27 7.52 30.22
N ILE A 1040 -38.06 8.58 30.22
CA ILE A 1040 -38.93 8.91 29.10
C ILE A 1040 -38.82 10.39 28.74
N LYS A 1041 -38.90 10.70 27.46
CA LYS A 1041 -38.97 12.04 26.90
C LYS A 1041 -40.23 12.14 26.04
N GLN A 1042 -41.13 13.05 26.38
CA GLN A 1042 -42.27 13.32 25.50
C GLN A 1042 -41.78 14.09 24.27
N LEU A 1043 -42.25 13.67 23.09
CA LEU A 1043 -41.90 14.32 21.83
C LEU A 1043 -43.03 15.26 21.38
N PRO A 1044 -42.73 16.36 20.68
CA PRO A 1044 -43.76 17.19 20.05
C PRO A 1044 -44.67 16.33 19.18
N GLY A 1045 -45.98 16.60 19.22
CA GLY A 1045 -46.91 15.98 18.29
C GLY A 1045 -46.75 16.59 16.89
N ASP A 1046 -46.91 15.77 15.86
CA ASP A 1046 -47.30 16.26 14.54
C ASP A 1046 -48.80 16.61 14.67
N ASP A 1047 -49.11 17.87 14.99
CA ASP A 1047 -50.49 18.38 15.07
C ASP A 1047 -51.14 18.51 13.68
#